data_AF-A0A7J4EES3-F1
#
_entry.id   AF-A0A7J4EES3-F1
#
_cell.length_a   1.000
_cell.length_b   1.000
_cell.length_c   1.000
_cell.angle_alpha   90.00
_cell.angle_beta   90.00
_cell.angle_gamma   90.00
#
_symmetry.space_group_name_H-M   'P 1'
#
loop_
_entity.id
_entity.type
_entity.pdbx_description
1 polymer ?
#
loop_
_entity_poly.entity_id
_entity_poly.type
_entity_poly.pdbx_seq_one_letter_code
_entity_poly.pdbx_strand_id
1 'polypeptide(L)'
;MTVEDVLREIRGKVRRTVPPSIEITDVEFEGPLLVIYTKHPHKFAGDENLVRQLAKTLQKRITIRPDPTVLTDSKVAEKKIKTILPEDAEVTNLYFQPDAGEVIIEAVKPGIAIGKRGSLLNEIKKEVNWTPRVIRTPPIQSKTVQEVRAYLRTVSEERKDILRRIGRRLHRGVSDNEKFVRVTALGGFREVGRSCSLLHTQDSKVLIDVGIDVSSDLNGSPYLHLPEVLPLETIDAVVVTHAHLDHSGLVPLLYKYGYDGPTYCTPPTRDLMTLLQMDYLKVAVADAKKTPYSSEHIRSFLKHCITLNYGDTTDIAPDVRLTFHNAGHILGSSVCHFHIGEGLYNVVFTGDIKYERTWLFNPAVNRFPRLEAVVMESTYGGREDHQPTRKEAVERLKDIVQRTLKYKGKVLVPVFAVGRSQEVMIALENLMRNGELPEVPVYLDGMIWEATAIHTAYPEYLNNHLRSLIFHKGENPLLSGIFERVDSYDMRQEILADTDPCIILATSGMLNGGPIMEYLKGWAEDERSTITFVGYQAEGTLGRKIQKGWKEIPLTVTGKITTIRINMSVETCDGFSGHSDRGQLLNYVSNTSPKPERVIFGHGEESKCLEISSTVHRRFNINTIAPMNLETIRLK
;
A
#
# COMPACT_ATOMS: atom_id res chain seq x y z
N MET A 1 26.78 -24.72 -1.86
CA MET A 1 26.40 -25.15 -0.50
C MET A 1 24.90 -25.35 -0.47
N THR A 2 24.38 -26.48 0.05
CA THR A 2 22.93 -26.69 0.12
C THR A 2 22.32 -25.89 1.28
N VAL A 3 21.01 -25.62 1.25
CA VAL A 3 20.34 -24.93 2.35
C VAL A 3 20.43 -25.68 3.69
N GLU A 4 20.45 -27.02 3.63
CA GLU A 4 20.61 -27.86 4.82
C GLU A 4 22.01 -27.74 5.42
N ASP A 5 23.04 -27.57 4.59
CA ASP A 5 24.39 -27.29 5.07
C ASP A 5 24.44 -25.93 5.79
N VAL A 6 23.78 -24.90 5.23
CA VAL A 6 23.66 -23.56 5.83
C VAL A 6 22.94 -23.64 7.17
N LEU A 7 21.80 -24.33 7.25
CA LEU A 7 21.06 -24.53 8.50
C LEU A 7 21.89 -25.28 9.55
N ARG A 8 22.63 -26.32 9.15
CA ARG A 8 23.52 -27.07 10.05
C ARG A 8 24.62 -26.17 10.62
N GLU A 9 25.23 -25.32 9.79
CA GLU A 9 26.25 -24.36 10.25
C GLU A 9 25.64 -23.34 11.22
N ILE A 10 24.48 -22.77 10.89
CA ILE A 10 23.75 -21.83 11.72
C ILE A 10 23.38 -22.46 13.07
N ARG A 11 22.82 -23.68 13.07
CA ARG A 11 22.52 -24.44 14.30
C ARG A 11 23.77 -24.60 15.17
N GLY A 12 24.92 -24.90 14.56
CA GLY A 12 26.22 -24.96 15.26
C GLY A 12 26.68 -23.62 15.83
N LYS A 13 26.46 -22.50 15.13
CA LYS A 13 26.76 -21.14 15.64
C LYS A 13 25.83 -20.74 16.79
N VAL A 14 24.53 -21.02 16.67
CA VAL A 14 23.53 -20.76 17.72
C VAL A 14 23.88 -21.52 18.99
N ARG A 15 24.15 -22.84 18.90
CA ARG A 15 24.51 -23.67 20.07
C ARG A 15 25.80 -23.24 20.78
N ARG A 16 26.75 -22.63 20.07
CA ARG A 16 27.99 -22.09 20.66
C ARG A 16 27.80 -20.74 21.34
N THR A 17 26.80 -19.96 20.90
CA THR A 17 26.54 -18.61 21.40
C THR A 17 25.55 -18.62 22.57
N VAL A 18 24.54 -19.50 22.49
CA VAL A 18 23.50 -19.63 23.52
C VAL A 18 24.04 -20.43 24.71
N PRO A 19 23.88 -19.94 25.96
CA PRO A 19 24.29 -20.68 27.15
C PRO A 19 23.62 -22.08 27.24
N PRO A 20 24.32 -23.11 27.72
CA PRO A 20 23.75 -24.47 27.86
C PRO A 20 22.49 -24.56 28.73
N SER A 21 22.26 -23.56 29.59
CA SER A 21 21.05 -23.46 30.43
C SER A 21 19.77 -23.10 29.64
N ILE A 22 19.90 -22.77 28.36
CA ILE A 22 18.80 -22.42 27.46
C ILE A 22 18.69 -23.51 26.38
N GLU A 23 17.70 -24.37 26.50
CA GLU A 23 17.38 -25.40 25.51
C GLU A 23 16.83 -24.78 24.22
N ILE A 24 17.56 -24.98 23.11
CA ILE A 24 17.13 -24.69 21.75
C ILE A 24 16.60 -25.99 21.14
N THR A 25 15.33 -25.98 20.74
CA THR A 25 14.67 -27.15 20.16
C THR A 25 14.87 -27.22 18.67
N ASP A 26 14.75 -26.08 17.98
CA ASP A 26 14.90 -26.02 16.54
C ASP A 26 15.39 -24.64 16.05
N VAL A 27 15.96 -24.61 14.85
CA VAL A 27 16.34 -23.40 14.13
C VAL A 27 15.97 -23.59 12.66
N GLU A 28 15.05 -22.78 12.16
CA GLU A 28 14.49 -22.88 10.82
C GLU A 28 14.39 -21.51 10.15
N PHE A 29 14.37 -21.49 8.82
CA PHE A 29 14.05 -20.30 8.05
C PHE A 29 12.54 -20.21 7.85
N GLU A 30 11.93 -19.06 8.16
CA GLU A 30 10.52 -18.79 7.90
C GLU A 30 10.37 -17.43 7.22
N GLY A 31 10.16 -17.46 5.91
CA GLY A 31 10.26 -16.30 5.04
C GLY A 31 11.65 -15.68 5.17
N PRO A 32 11.76 -14.36 5.36
CA PRO A 32 13.05 -13.69 5.52
C PRO A 32 13.65 -13.80 6.93
N LEU A 33 12.97 -14.48 7.87
CA LEU A 33 13.41 -14.58 9.26
C LEU A 33 14.14 -15.90 9.53
N LEU A 34 15.19 -15.83 10.35
CA LEU A 34 15.73 -16.99 11.03
C LEU A 34 15.03 -17.14 12.38
N VAL A 35 14.25 -18.21 12.53
CA VAL A 35 13.47 -18.48 13.74
C VAL A 35 14.25 -19.46 14.62
N ILE A 36 14.46 -19.09 15.88
CA ILE A 36 15.07 -19.94 16.90
C ILE A 36 13.99 -20.35 17.90
N TYR A 37 13.67 -21.63 17.94
CA TYR A 37 12.69 -22.22 18.85
C TYR A 37 13.35 -22.64 20.16
N THR A 38 12.71 -22.33 21.29
CA THR A 38 13.25 -22.62 22.62
C THR A 38 12.15 -22.97 23.63
N LYS A 39 12.46 -23.88 24.56
CA LYS A 39 11.59 -24.15 25.71
C LYS A 39 11.67 -23.07 26.81
N HIS A 40 12.60 -22.12 26.69
CA HIS A 40 12.82 -21.08 27.70
C HIS A 40 12.80 -19.67 27.10
N PRO A 41 11.69 -19.24 26.46
CA PRO A 41 11.59 -17.93 25.81
C PRO A 41 11.84 -16.76 26.78
N HIS A 42 11.47 -16.91 28.05
CA HIS A 42 11.68 -15.90 29.09
C HIS A 42 13.16 -15.62 29.39
N LYS A 43 14.06 -16.60 29.18
CA LYS A 43 15.51 -16.41 29.38
C LYS A 43 16.13 -15.52 28.32
N PHE A 44 15.58 -15.52 27.10
CA PHE A 44 15.96 -14.57 26.05
C PHE A 44 15.39 -13.17 26.30
N ALA A 45 14.18 -13.07 26.87
CA ALA A 45 13.58 -11.78 27.19
C ALA A 45 14.34 -11.01 28.30
N GLY A 46 15.04 -11.73 29.18
CA GLY A 46 15.86 -11.14 30.25
C GLY A 46 17.27 -10.71 29.84
N ASP A 47 17.75 -11.09 28.63
CA ASP A 47 19.11 -10.84 28.17
C ASP A 47 19.14 -10.28 26.74
N GLU A 48 18.97 -8.96 26.61
CA GLU A 48 19.03 -8.26 25.32
C GLU A 48 20.40 -8.39 24.62
N ASN A 49 21.48 -8.62 25.39
CA ASN A 49 22.81 -8.75 24.81
C ASN A 49 22.95 -10.04 24.03
N LEU A 50 22.32 -11.13 24.48
CA LEU A 50 22.37 -12.43 23.81
C LEU A 50 21.73 -12.37 22.41
N VAL A 51 20.56 -11.74 22.28
CA VAL A 51 19.88 -11.58 20.99
C VAL A 51 20.71 -10.71 20.04
N ARG A 52 21.28 -9.61 20.55
CA ARG A 52 22.16 -8.73 19.76
C ARG A 52 23.43 -9.47 19.30
N GLN A 53 24.02 -10.28 20.16
CA GLN A 53 25.19 -11.09 19.83
C GLN A 53 24.86 -12.11 18.74
N LEU A 54 23.76 -12.85 18.87
CA LEU A 54 23.29 -13.80 17.86
C LEU A 54 23.05 -13.11 16.50
N ALA A 55 22.37 -11.97 16.48
CA ALA A 55 22.11 -11.22 15.25
C ALA A 55 23.42 -10.79 14.57
N LYS A 56 24.41 -10.32 15.35
CA LYS A 56 25.73 -9.92 14.85
C LYS A 56 26.53 -11.12 14.32
N THR A 57 26.52 -12.24 15.03
CA THR A 57 27.26 -13.46 14.65
C THR A 57 26.67 -14.13 13.41
N LEU A 58 25.35 -14.10 13.27
CA LEU A 58 24.64 -14.75 12.17
C LEU A 58 24.45 -13.83 10.95
N GLN A 59 24.59 -12.51 11.14
CA GLN A 59 24.33 -11.48 10.12
C GLN A 59 22.97 -11.65 9.44
N LYS A 60 21.96 -12.08 10.22
CA LYS A 60 20.61 -12.36 9.76
C LYS A 60 19.58 -11.77 10.72
N ARG A 61 18.39 -11.48 10.22
CA ARG A 61 17.25 -11.06 11.04
C ARG A 61 16.73 -12.28 11.80
N ILE A 62 16.91 -12.26 13.12
CA ILE A 62 16.51 -13.38 13.99
C ILE A 62 15.22 -13.05 14.75
N THR A 63 14.43 -14.07 15.02
CA THR A 63 13.34 -14.01 15.99
C THR A 63 13.38 -15.22 16.91
N ILE A 64 13.07 -15.02 18.18
CA ILE A 64 13.01 -16.08 19.18
C ILE A 64 11.55 -16.43 19.39
N ARG A 65 11.22 -17.71 19.25
CA ARG A 65 9.86 -18.21 19.49
C ARG A 65 9.83 -19.29 20.57
N PRO A 66 8.76 -19.33 21.36
CA PRO A 66 8.53 -20.46 22.25
C PRO A 66 8.35 -21.73 21.42
N ASP A 67 8.87 -22.85 21.93
CA ASP A 67 8.53 -24.16 21.41
C ASP A 67 7.01 -24.41 21.59
N PRO A 68 6.28 -24.90 20.58
CA PRO A 68 4.85 -25.16 20.70
C PRO A 68 4.48 -26.06 21.90
N THR A 69 5.38 -26.95 22.34
CA THR A 69 5.15 -27.85 23.48
C THR A 69 5.13 -27.15 24.84
N VAL A 70 5.66 -25.92 24.94
CA VAL A 70 5.68 -25.14 26.18
C VAL A 70 4.64 -24.02 26.23
N LEU A 71 3.85 -23.86 25.16
CA LEU A 71 2.77 -22.87 25.11
C LEU A 71 1.68 -23.24 26.11
N THR A 72 1.27 -22.26 26.92
CA THR A 72 0.11 -22.42 27.79
C THR A 72 -1.16 -22.52 26.93
N ASP A 73 -2.13 -23.35 27.33
CA ASP A 73 -3.44 -23.39 26.68
C ASP A 73 -4.03 -21.98 26.49
N SER A 74 -4.54 -21.69 25.29
CA SER A 74 -4.97 -20.33 24.93
C SER A 74 -6.04 -19.77 25.86
N LYS A 75 -6.98 -20.59 26.37
CA LYS A 75 -8.03 -20.11 27.29
C LYS A 75 -7.46 -19.77 28.67
N VAL A 76 -6.47 -20.55 29.12
CA VAL A 76 -5.75 -20.28 30.38
C VAL A 76 -4.87 -19.04 30.22
N ALA A 77 -4.16 -18.93 29.10
CA ALA A 77 -3.34 -17.78 28.77
C ALA A 77 -4.18 -16.49 28.68
N GLU A 78 -5.37 -16.56 28.08
CA GLU A 78 -6.30 -15.42 27.98
C GLU A 78 -6.67 -14.87 29.36
N LYS A 79 -7.05 -15.74 30.30
CA LYS A 79 -7.38 -15.34 31.68
C LYS A 79 -6.20 -14.70 32.39
N LYS A 80 -5.01 -15.28 32.27
CA LYS A 80 -3.78 -14.73 32.86
C LYS A 80 -3.43 -13.36 32.26
N ILE A 81 -3.48 -13.22 30.94
CA ILE A 81 -3.20 -11.95 30.24
C ILE A 81 -4.16 -10.86 30.70
N LYS A 82 -5.46 -11.15 30.80
CA LYS A 82 -6.45 -10.20 31.32
C LYS A 82 -6.23 -9.81 32.78
N THR A 83 -5.56 -10.65 33.57
CA THR A 83 -5.21 -10.35 34.96
C THR A 83 -3.95 -9.47 35.06
N ILE A 84 -2.98 -9.68 34.16
CA ILE A 84 -1.72 -8.92 34.11
C ILE A 84 -1.95 -7.52 33.54
N LEU A 85 -2.79 -7.40 32.52
CA LEU A 85 -3.06 -6.12 31.85
C LEU A 85 -4.01 -5.26 32.68
N PRO A 86 -3.70 -3.98 32.93
CA PRO A 86 -4.59 -3.09 33.65
C PRO A 86 -5.86 -2.79 32.85
N GLU A 87 -7.00 -2.60 33.53
CA GLU A 87 -8.29 -2.27 32.89
C GLU A 87 -8.21 -0.99 32.04
N ASP A 88 -7.40 -0.01 32.48
CA ASP A 88 -7.14 1.24 31.75
C ASP A 88 -6.53 1.03 30.35
N ALA A 89 -5.94 -0.13 30.07
CA ALA A 89 -5.46 -0.45 28.72
C ALA A 89 -6.61 -0.62 27.72
N GLU A 90 -7.82 -0.93 28.21
CA GLU A 90 -9.03 -1.17 27.40
C GLU A 90 -8.76 -2.22 26.32
N VAL A 91 -8.40 -3.43 26.75
CA VAL A 91 -8.15 -4.56 25.87
C VAL A 91 -9.46 -5.02 25.25
N THR A 92 -9.59 -4.92 23.94
CA THR A 92 -10.81 -5.30 23.22
C THR A 92 -10.78 -6.75 22.77
N ASN A 93 -9.63 -7.24 22.27
CA ASN A 93 -9.50 -8.61 21.78
C ASN A 93 -8.13 -9.21 22.09
N LEU A 94 -8.10 -10.55 22.20
CA LEU A 94 -6.89 -11.36 22.27
C LEU A 94 -6.94 -12.42 21.18
N TYR A 95 -5.89 -12.51 20.35
CA TYR A 95 -5.81 -13.51 19.30
C TYR A 95 -4.53 -14.33 19.42
N PHE A 96 -4.70 -15.62 19.62
CA PHE A 96 -3.60 -16.57 19.72
C PHE A 96 -3.22 -17.11 18.35
N GLN A 97 -1.92 -17.18 18.08
CA GLN A 97 -1.31 -17.74 16.87
C GLN A 97 -0.35 -18.86 17.29
N PRO A 98 -0.86 -20.08 17.59
CA PRO A 98 -0.06 -21.18 18.12
C PRO A 98 1.19 -21.47 17.29
N ASP A 99 1.06 -21.36 15.98
CA ASP A 99 2.05 -21.75 14.99
C ASP A 99 3.29 -20.84 15.02
N ALA A 100 3.08 -19.57 15.40
CA ALA A 100 4.10 -18.56 15.65
C ALA A 100 4.44 -18.41 17.14
N GLY A 101 3.67 -19.05 18.04
CA GLY A 101 3.78 -18.84 19.48
C GLY A 101 3.53 -17.39 19.91
N GLU A 102 2.68 -16.67 19.17
CA GLU A 102 2.40 -15.24 19.37
C GLU A 102 0.96 -15.02 19.86
N VAL A 103 0.76 -14.03 20.73
CA VAL A 103 -0.57 -13.53 21.11
C VAL A 103 -0.68 -12.06 20.74
N ILE A 104 -1.64 -11.75 19.86
CA ILE A 104 -1.95 -10.38 19.46
C ILE A 104 -2.94 -9.80 20.48
N ILE A 105 -2.58 -8.68 21.07
CA ILE A 105 -3.36 -7.96 22.08
C ILE A 105 -3.89 -6.68 21.44
N GLU A 106 -5.18 -6.60 21.15
CA GLU A 106 -5.83 -5.36 20.71
C GLU A 106 -6.25 -4.54 21.92
N ALA A 107 -5.70 -3.33 22.04
CA ALA A 107 -5.99 -2.41 23.13
C ALA A 107 -6.22 -0.99 22.61
N VAL A 108 -7.19 -0.25 23.18
CA VAL A 108 -7.42 1.17 22.82
C VAL A 108 -6.20 2.02 23.20
N LYS A 109 -5.55 1.69 24.33
CA LYS A 109 -4.33 2.35 24.82
C LYS A 109 -3.13 1.39 24.86
N PRO A 110 -2.49 1.09 23.70
CA PRO A 110 -1.37 0.14 23.61
C PRO A 110 -0.20 0.44 24.54
N GLY A 111 0.13 1.73 24.75
CA GLY A 111 1.24 2.11 25.62
C GLY A 111 1.06 1.64 27.07
N ILE A 112 -0.19 1.58 27.54
CA ILE A 112 -0.52 1.05 28.86
C ILE A 112 -0.38 -0.47 28.86
N ALA A 113 -0.89 -1.18 27.84
CA ALA A 113 -0.74 -2.64 27.71
C ALA A 113 0.71 -3.11 27.55
N ILE A 114 1.59 -2.28 26.98
CA ILE A 114 3.03 -2.59 26.85
C ILE A 114 3.76 -2.42 28.20
N GLY A 115 3.35 -1.43 29.00
CA GLY A 115 4.02 -1.06 30.24
C GLY A 115 5.34 -0.31 30.02
N LYS A 116 5.90 0.27 31.09
CA LYS A 116 7.17 1.03 31.02
C LYS A 116 8.29 0.09 30.56
N ARG A 117 8.95 0.43 29.45
CA ARG A 117 10.03 -0.39 28.84
C ARG A 117 9.60 -1.84 28.55
N GLY A 118 8.32 -2.08 28.25
CA GLY A 118 7.84 -3.43 27.92
C GLY A 118 7.69 -4.37 29.12
N SER A 119 7.63 -3.85 30.35
CA SER A 119 7.56 -4.66 31.58
C SER A 119 6.40 -5.66 31.55
N LEU A 120 5.21 -5.24 31.13
CA LEU A 120 4.02 -6.09 31.06
C LEU A 120 4.15 -7.15 29.96
N LEU A 121 4.77 -6.80 28.82
CA LEU A 121 5.04 -7.79 27.77
C LEU A 121 5.97 -8.89 28.26
N ASN A 122 7.01 -8.53 29.01
CA ASN A 122 7.94 -9.50 29.58
C ASN A 122 7.29 -10.36 30.67
N GLU A 123 6.40 -9.78 31.47
CA GLU A 123 5.60 -10.50 32.45
C GLU A 123 4.65 -11.51 31.79
N ILE A 124 3.92 -11.09 30.74
CA ILE A 124 3.08 -11.98 29.93
C ILE A 124 3.92 -13.13 29.35
N LYS A 125 5.08 -12.83 28.74
CA LYS A 125 5.99 -13.88 28.21
C LYS A 125 6.38 -14.89 29.28
N LYS A 126 6.66 -14.42 30.50
CA LYS A 126 7.07 -15.26 31.62
C LYS A 126 5.92 -16.14 32.14
N GLU A 127 4.70 -15.59 32.21
CA GLU A 127 3.56 -16.24 32.84
C GLU A 127 2.79 -17.20 31.93
N VAL A 128 2.77 -16.94 30.62
CA VAL A 128 1.99 -17.74 29.66
C VAL A 128 2.82 -18.39 28.55
N ASN A 129 4.12 -18.09 28.45
CA ASN A 129 5.04 -18.55 27.40
C ASN A 129 4.66 -18.15 25.97
N TRP A 130 3.66 -17.29 25.78
CA TRP A 130 3.33 -16.68 24.50
C TRP A 130 4.14 -15.41 24.28
N THR A 131 4.48 -15.11 23.03
CA THR A 131 5.09 -13.81 22.66
C THR A 131 3.98 -12.78 22.44
N PRO A 132 3.78 -11.81 23.34
CA PRO A 132 2.75 -10.80 23.17
C PRO A 132 3.16 -9.75 22.16
N ARG A 133 2.21 -9.41 21.29
CA ARG A 133 2.31 -8.31 20.35
C ARG A 133 1.09 -7.42 20.53
N VAL A 134 1.31 -6.22 21.06
CA VAL A 134 0.23 -5.26 21.27
C VAL A 134 0.00 -4.46 19.99
N ILE A 135 -1.26 -4.36 19.59
CA ILE A 135 -1.72 -3.51 18.50
C ILE A 135 -2.86 -2.61 19.00
N ARG A 136 -3.06 -1.47 18.33
CA ARG A 136 -4.13 -0.54 18.69
C ARG A 136 -5.48 -1.07 18.20
N THR A 137 -6.50 -0.95 19.04
CA THR A 137 -7.90 -1.10 18.60
C THR A 137 -8.24 0.09 17.71
N PRO A 138 -8.61 -0.13 16.43
CA PRO A 138 -8.98 0.96 15.55
C PRO A 138 -10.30 1.59 16.04
N PRO A 139 -10.45 2.92 15.94
CA PRO A 139 -11.66 3.61 16.39
C PRO A 139 -12.89 3.24 15.57
N ILE A 140 -12.72 2.92 14.28
CA ILE A 140 -13.74 2.28 13.45
C ILE A 140 -13.22 0.94 12.94
N GLN A 141 -14.08 -0.08 12.97
CA GLN A 141 -13.70 -1.42 12.54
C GLN A 141 -13.75 -1.50 11.01
N SER A 142 -12.61 -1.88 10.40
CA SER A 142 -12.55 -2.23 8.99
C SER A 142 -12.93 -3.70 8.83
N LYS A 143 -13.96 -3.96 8.00
CA LYS A 143 -14.35 -5.33 7.64
C LYS A 143 -13.21 -6.04 6.91
N THR A 144 -12.51 -5.35 6.01
CA THR A 144 -11.40 -5.93 5.25
C THR A 144 -10.24 -6.34 6.16
N VAL A 145 -9.83 -5.48 7.10
CA VAL A 145 -8.75 -5.82 8.05
C VAL A 145 -9.14 -7.04 8.89
N GLN A 146 -10.38 -7.09 9.38
CA GLN A 146 -10.88 -8.22 10.15
C GLN A 146 -10.90 -9.51 9.33
N GLU A 147 -11.42 -9.47 8.09
CA GLU A 147 -11.48 -10.63 7.19
C GLU A 147 -10.09 -11.13 6.81
N VAL A 148 -9.15 -10.25 6.46
CA VAL A 148 -7.76 -10.61 6.17
C VAL A 148 -7.10 -11.28 7.38
N ARG A 149 -7.23 -10.67 8.57
CA ARG A 149 -6.67 -11.25 9.81
C ARG A 149 -7.34 -12.57 10.18
N ALA A 150 -8.66 -12.71 10.00
CA ALA A 150 -9.38 -13.94 10.26
C ALA A 150 -8.92 -15.05 9.30
N TYR A 151 -8.85 -14.76 8.00
CA TYR A 151 -8.39 -15.70 6.99
C TYR A 151 -6.95 -16.17 7.25
N LEU A 152 -6.02 -15.25 7.54
CA LEU A 152 -4.63 -15.60 7.87
C LEU A 152 -4.50 -16.47 9.12
N ARG A 153 -5.45 -16.38 10.06
CA ARG A 153 -5.52 -17.28 11.23
C ARG A 153 -6.05 -18.65 10.84
N THR A 154 -7.02 -18.75 9.93
CA THR A 154 -7.56 -20.05 9.51
C THR A 154 -6.56 -20.89 8.70
N VAL A 155 -5.58 -20.23 8.06
CA VAL A 155 -4.58 -20.87 7.19
C VAL A 155 -3.17 -20.82 7.79
N SER A 156 -3.04 -20.63 9.10
CA SER A 156 -1.76 -20.37 9.74
C SER A 156 -0.76 -21.52 9.57
N GLU A 157 -1.23 -22.78 9.65
CA GLU A 157 -0.37 -23.97 9.50
C GLU A 157 0.14 -24.10 8.07
N GLU A 158 -0.75 -23.95 7.08
CA GLU A 158 -0.38 -23.91 5.66
C GLU A 158 0.62 -22.78 5.38
N ARG A 159 0.39 -21.61 5.98
CA ARG A 159 1.25 -20.45 5.84
C ARG A 159 2.64 -20.68 6.45
N LYS A 160 2.75 -21.41 7.56
CA LYS A 160 4.03 -21.78 8.15
C LYS A 160 4.88 -22.59 7.18
N ASP A 161 4.27 -23.56 6.49
CA ASP A 161 4.96 -24.36 5.48
C ASP A 161 5.35 -23.53 4.24
N ILE A 162 4.48 -22.64 3.79
CA ILE A 162 4.79 -21.66 2.73
C ILE A 162 6.02 -20.82 3.13
N LEU A 163 6.02 -20.25 4.33
CA LEU A 163 7.15 -19.45 4.84
C LEU A 163 8.43 -20.28 4.92
N ARG A 164 8.37 -21.55 5.33
CA ARG A 164 9.54 -22.44 5.34
C ARG A 164 10.10 -22.69 3.94
N ARG A 165 9.24 -22.94 2.95
CA ARG A 165 9.67 -23.10 1.54
C ARG A 165 10.34 -21.83 1.03
N ILE A 166 9.74 -20.67 1.28
CA ILE A 166 10.28 -19.36 0.89
C ILE A 166 11.63 -19.13 1.58
N GLY A 167 11.72 -19.35 2.89
CA GLY A 167 12.94 -19.17 3.67
C GLY A 167 14.09 -20.04 3.16
N ARG A 168 13.80 -21.29 2.79
CA ARG A 168 14.80 -22.18 2.18
C ARG A 168 15.27 -21.69 0.82
N ARG A 169 14.34 -21.22 -0.03
CA ARG A 169 14.63 -20.67 -1.37
C ARG A 169 15.47 -19.38 -1.31
N LEU A 170 15.24 -18.53 -0.31
CA LEU A 170 15.99 -17.29 -0.06
C LEU A 170 17.45 -17.56 0.29
N HIS A 171 17.72 -18.66 0.98
CA HIS A 171 19.03 -19.02 1.53
C HIS A 171 19.80 -20.03 0.68
N ARG A 172 19.43 -20.19 -0.60
CA ARG A 172 20.23 -20.96 -1.56
C ARG A 172 21.55 -20.23 -1.86
N GLY A 173 22.55 -20.98 -2.31
CA GLY A 173 23.82 -20.40 -2.75
C GLY A 173 23.66 -19.49 -3.97
N VAL A 174 24.55 -18.50 -4.09
CA VAL A 174 24.68 -17.59 -5.24
C VAL A 174 25.74 -18.15 -6.19
N SER A 175 25.58 -17.95 -7.50
CA SER A 175 26.52 -18.43 -8.52
C SER A 175 27.79 -17.58 -8.60
N ASP A 176 28.92 -18.19 -8.96
CA ASP A 176 30.19 -17.49 -9.23
C ASP A 176 30.29 -16.94 -10.68
N ASN A 177 29.18 -16.94 -11.41
CA ASN A 177 29.09 -16.56 -12.82
C ASN A 177 29.16 -15.02 -13.03
N GLU A 178 28.92 -14.56 -14.26
CA GLU A 178 28.87 -13.14 -14.61
C GLU A 178 27.92 -12.38 -13.67
N LYS A 179 28.40 -11.26 -13.12
CA LYS A 179 27.60 -10.38 -12.28
C LYS A 179 27.00 -9.28 -13.13
N PHE A 180 25.72 -9.41 -13.47
CA PHE A 180 24.95 -8.37 -14.16
C PHE A 180 23.73 -7.93 -13.34
N VAL A 181 23.24 -6.73 -13.64
CA VAL A 181 21.95 -6.25 -13.17
C VAL A 181 21.21 -5.62 -14.34
N ARG A 182 19.96 -6.02 -14.58
CA ARG A 182 19.13 -5.44 -15.64
C ARG A 182 17.68 -5.26 -15.19
N VAL A 183 17.01 -4.31 -15.82
CA VAL A 183 15.58 -4.02 -15.63
C VAL A 183 14.87 -4.15 -16.97
N THR A 184 13.84 -4.98 -17.03
CA THR A 184 12.96 -5.11 -18.21
C THR A 184 11.63 -4.41 -17.95
N ALA A 185 11.23 -3.55 -18.88
CA ALA A 185 9.96 -2.83 -18.85
C ALA A 185 8.82 -3.74 -19.30
N LEU A 186 7.97 -4.23 -18.39
CA LEU A 186 6.86 -5.15 -18.72
C LEU A 186 5.50 -4.45 -18.85
N GLY A 187 5.42 -3.17 -18.48
CA GLY A 187 4.21 -2.36 -18.54
C GLY A 187 4.38 -1.07 -17.74
N GLY A 188 3.67 -0.01 -18.11
CA GLY A 188 3.75 1.29 -17.44
C GLY A 188 4.98 2.12 -17.81
N PHE A 189 5.63 1.88 -18.96
CA PHE A 189 6.67 2.76 -19.51
C PHE A 189 6.17 3.48 -20.75
N ARG A 190 6.24 4.83 -20.73
CA ARG A 190 5.58 5.74 -21.70
C ARG A 190 4.05 5.66 -21.74
N GLU A 191 3.46 5.13 -20.67
CA GLU A 191 2.02 5.10 -20.43
C GLU A 191 1.75 5.19 -18.91
N VAL A 192 0.48 5.42 -18.55
CA VAL A 192 -0.04 5.25 -17.18
C VAL A 192 -0.95 4.02 -17.20
N GLY A 193 -0.82 3.15 -16.21
CA GLY A 193 -1.51 1.86 -16.16
C GLY A 193 -0.56 0.67 -16.29
N ARG A 194 -1.04 -0.49 -15.81
CA ARG A 194 -0.36 -1.81 -15.90
C ARG A 194 1.13 -1.81 -15.52
N SER A 195 1.52 -1.01 -14.52
CA SER A 195 2.91 -0.93 -14.07
C SER A 195 3.45 -2.30 -13.70
N CYS A 196 4.56 -2.66 -14.34
CA CYS A 196 5.27 -3.90 -14.08
C CYS A 196 6.72 -3.80 -14.58
N SER A 197 7.67 -4.10 -13.71
CA SER A 197 9.09 -4.17 -14.04
C SER A 197 9.68 -5.49 -13.58
N LEU A 198 10.63 -6.03 -14.33
CA LEU A 198 11.42 -7.19 -13.91
C LEU A 198 12.85 -6.75 -13.59
N LEU A 199 13.22 -6.79 -12.33
CA LEU A 199 14.61 -6.69 -11.87
C LEU A 199 15.25 -8.07 -11.93
N HIS A 200 16.31 -8.21 -12.71
CA HIS A 200 16.92 -9.49 -13.03
C HIS A 200 18.43 -9.43 -12.81
N THR A 201 18.94 -10.31 -11.95
CA THR A 201 20.36 -10.56 -11.74
C THR A 201 20.73 -11.93 -12.30
N GLN A 202 21.98 -12.37 -12.11
CA GLN A 202 22.38 -13.71 -12.49
C GLN A 202 21.62 -14.81 -11.73
N ASP A 203 21.23 -14.54 -10.48
CA ASP A 203 20.70 -15.55 -9.56
C ASP A 203 19.24 -15.31 -9.14
N SER A 204 18.71 -14.13 -9.44
CA SER A 204 17.41 -13.69 -8.94
C SER A 204 16.55 -12.97 -9.98
N LYS A 205 15.24 -13.20 -9.90
CA LYS A 205 14.21 -12.48 -10.64
C LYS A 205 13.17 -11.90 -9.69
N VAL A 206 13.00 -10.58 -9.69
CA VAL A 206 12.04 -9.87 -8.85
C VAL A 206 11.11 -9.04 -9.72
N LEU A 207 9.81 -9.28 -9.62
CA LEU A 207 8.80 -8.41 -10.22
C LEU A 207 8.51 -7.24 -9.28
N ILE A 208 8.54 -6.02 -9.80
CA ILE A 208 8.11 -4.81 -9.11
C ILE A 208 6.82 -4.33 -9.76
N ASP A 209 5.75 -4.33 -8.97
CA ASP A 209 4.37 -4.11 -9.36
C ASP A 209 3.85 -5.10 -10.43
N VAL A 210 2.54 -5.36 -10.38
CA VAL A 210 1.81 -6.19 -11.35
C VAL A 210 0.41 -5.58 -11.49
N GLY A 211 0.36 -4.45 -12.17
CA GLY A 211 -0.84 -3.64 -12.33
C GLY A 211 -1.83 -4.11 -13.40
N ILE A 212 -2.97 -3.43 -13.48
CA ILE A 212 -3.89 -3.46 -14.62
C ILE A 212 -4.13 -2.05 -15.15
N ASP A 213 -4.14 -1.88 -16.45
CA ASP A 213 -4.74 -0.70 -17.07
C ASP A 213 -6.27 -0.88 -17.14
N VAL A 214 -6.97 -0.23 -16.23
CA VAL A 214 -8.44 -0.28 -16.13
C VAL A 214 -9.15 0.48 -17.24
N SER A 215 -8.43 1.27 -18.04
CA SER A 215 -8.98 2.02 -19.17
C SER A 215 -8.98 1.22 -20.48
N SER A 216 -8.22 0.12 -20.54
CA SER A 216 -8.09 -0.73 -21.74
C SER A 216 -9.10 -1.87 -21.74
N ASP A 217 -9.92 -1.95 -22.79
CA ASP A 217 -10.94 -3.00 -22.95
C ASP A 217 -10.37 -4.34 -23.43
N LEU A 218 -9.18 -4.37 -24.06
CA LEU A 218 -8.65 -5.55 -24.76
C LEU A 218 -7.27 -6.02 -24.27
N ASN A 219 -6.42 -5.14 -23.71
CA ASN A 219 -5.03 -5.48 -23.37
C ASN A 219 -4.52 -4.71 -22.15
N GLY A 220 -5.24 -4.79 -21.04
CA GLY A 220 -4.89 -4.09 -19.80
C GLY A 220 -3.80 -4.78 -18.95
N SER A 221 -3.30 -5.95 -19.35
CA SER A 221 -2.29 -6.68 -18.59
C SER A 221 -0.84 -6.30 -18.99
N PRO A 222 0.13 -6.42 -18.07
CA PRO A 222 1.55 -6.41 -18.42
C PRO A 222 1.94 -7.58 -19.32
N TYR A 223 3.11 -7.49 -19.95
CA TYR A 223 3.66 -8.52 -20.84
C TYR A 223 4.25 -9.72 -20.06
N LEU A 224 3.41 -10.40 -19.27
CA LEU A 224 3.80 -11.52 -18.40
C LEU A 224 4.11 -12.83 -19.15
N HIS A 225 3.75 -12.91 -20.44
CA HIS A 225 3.95 -14.08 -21.28
C HIS A 225 5.36 -14.17 -21.91
N LEU A 226 6.23 -13.22 -21.60
CA LEU A 226 7.58 -13.16 -22.15
C LEU A 226 8.49 -14.28 -21.60
N PRO A 227 9.47 -14.76 -22.40
CA PRO A 227 10.46 -15.74 -21.95
C PRO A 227 11.28 -15.31 -20.74
N GLU A 228 11.46 -14.00 -20.52
CA GLU A 228 12.17 -13.46 -19.37
C GLU A 228 11.41 -13.70 -18.06
N VAL A 229 10.07 -13.72 -18.13
CA VAL A 229 9.17 -13.90 -16.98
C VAL A 229 8.83 -15.37 -16.77
N LEU A 230 8.58 -16.11 -17.85
CA LEU A 230 8.22 -17.52 -17.79
C LEU A 230 9.45 -18.44 -17.68
N PRO A 231 9.34 -19.59 -16.99
CA PRO A 231 8.18 -20.02 -16.22
C PRO A 231 8.14 -19.31 -14.85
N LEU A 232 6.93 -19.10 -14.28
CA LEU A 232 6.71 -18.22 -13.12
C LEU A 232 7.42 -18.70 -11.84
N GLU A 233 7.74 -19.98 -11.77
CA GLU A 233 8.50 -20.59 -10.68
C GLU A 233 9.90 -19.97 -10.58
N THR A 234 10.44 -19.41 -11.68
CA THR A 234 11.73 -18.71 -11.68
C THR A 234 11.70 -17.34 -11.01
N ILE A 235 10.51 -16.76 -10.79
CA ILE A 235 10.35 -15.49 -10.07
C ILE A 235 10.55 -15.74 -8.58
N ASP A 236 11.48 -15.04 -7.96
CA ASP A 236 11.81 -15.18 -6.54
C ASP A 236 10.88 -14.37 -5.64
N ALA A 237 10.44 -13.21 -6.11
CA ALA A 237 9.61 -12.31 -5.34
C ALA A 237 8.77 -11.40 -6.24
N VAL A 238 7.60 -11.04 -5.74
CA VAL A 238 6.80 -9.91 -6.23
C VAL A 238 6.85 -8.82 -5.17
N VAL A 239 7.13 -7.58 -5.55
CA VAL A 239 7.18 -6.42 -4.67
C VAL A 239 6.14 -5.42 -5.13
N VAL A 240 5.23 -5.02 -4.25
CA VAL A 240 4.17 -4.06 -4.58
C VAL A 240 4.43 -2.74 -3.85
N THR A 241 4.56 -1.66 -4.61
CA THR A 241 4.85 -0.31 -4.12
C THR A 241 3.67 0.23 -3.32
N HIS A 242 2.46 0.12 -3.85
CA HIS A 242 1.23 0.60 -3.23
C HIS A 242 -0.02 -0.08 -3.79
N ALA A 243 -1.18 0.23 -3.21
CA ALA A 243 -2.39 -0.54 -3.39
C ALA A 243 -3.23 -0.21 -4.64
N HIS A 244 -2.92 0.82 -5.43
CA HIS A 244 -3.74 1.13 -6.60
C HIS A 244 -3.69 -0.01 -7.63
N LEU A 245 -4.77 -0.15 -8.41
CA LEU A 245 -4.98 -1.29 -9.29
C LEU A 245 -3.98 -1.33 -10.45
N ASP A 246 -3.54 -0.18 -10.93
CA ASP A 246 -2.48 0.00 -11.92
C ASP A 246 -1.09 -0.39 -11.44
N HIS A 247 -0.92 -0.74 -10.16
CA HIS A 247 0.31 -1.31 -9.60
C HIS A 247 0.11 -2.71 -9.00
N SER A 248 -1.10 -3.05 -8.58
CA SER A 248 -1.36 -4.26 -7.79
C SER A 248 -2.47 -5.16 -8.31
N GLY A 249 -3.22 -4.69 -9.30
CA GLY A 249 -4.49 -5.26 -9.72
C GLY A 249 -4.39 -6.66 -10.31
N LEU A 250 -3.24 -7.07 -10.86
CA LEU A 250 -3.03 -8.41 -11.43
C LEU A 250 -2.07 -9.29 -10.63
N VAL A 251 -1.69 -8.90 -9.41
CA VAL A 251 -0.95 -9.79 -8.50
C VAL A 251 -1.66 -11.15 -8.32
N PRO A 252 -3.01 -11.22 -8.11
CA PRO A 252 -3.71 -12.50 -8.02
C PRO A 252 -3.65 -13.35 -9.31
N LEU A 253 -3.43 -12.72 -10.47
CA LEU A 253 -3.31 -13.43 -11.74
C LEU A 253 -2.06 -14.32 -11.78
N LEU A 254 -0.98 -13.92 -11.10
CA LEU A 254 0.23 -14.75 -11.00
C LEU A 254 -0.06 -16.07 -10.28
N TYR A 255 -0.81 -16.02 -9.18
CA TYR A 255 -1.19 -17.20 -8.40
C TYR A 255 -2.14 -18.11 -9.18
N LYS A 256 -3.03 -17.55 -10.01
CA LYS A 256 -3.84 -18.32 -10.96
C LYS A 256 -2.98 -19.11 -11.95
N TYR A 257 -1.86 -18.55 -12.38
CA TYR A 257 -0.95 -19.15 -13.36
C TYR A 257 0.22 -19.94 -12.74
N GLY A 258 0.16 -20.25 -11.44
CA GLY A 258 1.10 -21.19 -10.80
C GLY A 258 2.26 -20.56 -10.04
N TYR A 259 2.29 -19.24 -9.87
CA TYR A 259 3.26 -18.61 -8.96
C TYR A 259 2.99 -19.03 -7.50
N ASP A 260 3.99 -19.61 -6.82
CA ASP A 260 3.95 -20.05 -5.40
C ASP A 260 4.94 -19.26 -4.52
N GLY A 261 5.41 -18.10 -5.00
CA GLY A 261 6.40 -17.27 -4.30
C GLY A 261 5.80 -16.15 -3.44
N PRO A 262 6.64 -15.43 -2.68
CA PRO A 262 6.23 -14.34 -1.80
C PRO A 262 5.82 -13.07 -2.55
N THR A 263 4.78 -12.40 -2.05
CA THR A 263 4.51 -11.00 -2.37
C THR A 263 4.87 -10.11 -1.17
N TYR A 264 5.76 -9.13 -1.37
CA TYR A 264 6.18 -8.16 -0.36
C TYR A 264 5.50 -6.81 -0.56
N CYS A 265 4.92 -6.27 0.50
CA CYS A 265 4.36 -4.92 0.54
C CYS A 265 4.27 -4.41 1.99
N THR A 266 3.78 -3.20 2.22
CA THR A 266 3.49 -2.73 3.57
C THR A 266 2.16 -3.31 4.09
N PRO A 267 1.95 -3.39 5.42
CA PRO A 267 0.69 -3.84 6.01
C PRO A 267 -0.55 -3.09 5.49
N PRO A 268 -0.57 -1.74 5.38
CA PRO A 268 -1.72 -1.04 4.82
C PRO A 268 -1.93 -1.36 3.34
N THR A 269 -0.85 -1.49 2.57
CA THR A 269 -0.92 -1.85 1.15
C THR A 269 -1.59 -3.22 0.96
N ARG A 270 -1.26 -4.24 1.76
CA ARG A 270 -1.95 -5.55 1.69
C ARG A 270 -3.47 -5.43 1.85
N ASP A 271 -3.90 -4.68 2.86
CA ASP A 271 -5.33 -4.60 3.19
C ASP A 271 -6.09 -3.77 2.14
N LEU A 272 -5.50 -2.66 1.70
CA LEU A 272 -6.05 -1.84 0.62
C LEU A 272 -6.06 -2.57 -0.73
N MET A 273 -5.01 -3.33 -1.06
CA MET A 273 -4.99 -4.18 -2.26
C MET A 273 -6.13 -5.18 -2.23
N THR A 274 -6.34 -5.84 -1.09
CA THR A 274 -7.42 -6.83 -0.93
C THR A 274 -8.79 -6.18 -1.11
N LEU A 275 -9.00 -5.01 -0.50
CA LEU A 275 -10.21 -4.20 -0.68
C LEU A 275 -10.47 -3.91 -2.16
N LEU A 276 -9.48 -3.34 -2.85
CA LEU A 276 -9.61 -2.86 -4.23
C LEU A 276 -9.71 -4.01 -5.23
N GLN A 277 -8.98 -5.11 -5.05
CA GLN A 277 -9.07 -6.30 -5.90
C GLN A 277 -10.43 -6.99 -5.76
N MET A 278 -10.97 -7.09 -4.53
CA MET A 278 -12.30 -7.64 -4.31
C MET A 278 -13.39 -6.75 -4.91
N ASP A 279 -13.25 -5.42 -4.79
CA ASP A 279 -14.16 -4.46 -5.41
C ASP A 279 -14.09 -4.52 -6.94
N TYR A 280 -12.89 -4.59 -7.52
CA TYR A 280 -12.68 -4.76 -8.95
C TYR A 280 -13.40 -6.00 -9.50
N LEU A 281 -13.35 -7.14 -8.79
CA LEU A 281 -14.10 -8.34 -9.19
C LEU A 281 -15.61 -8.14 -9.14
N LYS A 282 -16.12 -7.46 -8.10
CA LYS A 282 -17.56 -7.18 -7.97
C LYS A 282 -18.05 -6.28 -9.10
N VAL A 283 -17.32 -5.20 -9.39
CA VAL A 283 -17.66 -4.25 -10.46
C VAL A 283 -17.59 -4.96 -11.82
N ALA A 284 -16.54 -5.74 -12.09
CA ALA A 284 -16.43 -6.49 -13.34
C ALA A 284 -17.60 -7.47 -13.56
N VAL A 285 -18.05 -8.16 -12.51
CA VAL A 285 -19.23 -9.05 -12.57
C VAL A 285 -20.52 -8.27 -12.81
N ALA A 286 -20.70 -7.13 -12.11
CA ALA A 286 -21.87 -6.27 -12.28
C ALA A 286 -21.97 -5.70 -13.70
N ASP A 287 -20.83 -5.37 -14.31
CA ASP A 287 -20.73 -4.90 -15.69
C ASP A 287 -20.76 -6.02 -16.74
N ALA A 288 -21.00 -7.28 -16.34
CA ALA A 288 -20.96 -8.47 -17.19
C ALA A 288 -19.63 -8.64 -17.97
N LYS A 289 -18.51 -8.15 -17.42
CA LYS A 289 -17.16 -8.28 -17.97
C LYS A 289 -16.50 -9.58 -17.48
N LYS A 290 -15.56 -10.10 -18.26
CA LYS A 290 -14.76 -11.28 -17.88
C LYS A 290 -13.79 -10.89 -16.76
N THR A 291 -13.82 -11.62 -15.64
CA THR A 291 -12.87 -11.43 -14.55
C THR A 291 -11.52 -12.11 -14.87
N PRO A 292 -10.38 -11.44 -14.64
CA PRO A 292 -9.06 -12.04 -14.89
C PRO A 292 -8.73 -13.17 -13.91
N TYR A 293 -9.25 -13.10 -12.69
CA TYR A 293 -9.08 -14.07 -11.60
C TYR A 293 -10.34 -14.13 -10.72
N SER A 294 -10.46 -15.15 -9.86
CA SER A 294 -11.47 -15.25 -8.80
C SER A 294 -10.96 -14.79 -7.43
N SER A 295 -11.86 -14.67 -6.46
CA SER A 295 -11.55 -14.39 -5.04
C SER A 295 -10.65 -15.45 -4.38
N GLU A 296 -10.64 -16.68 -4.92
CA GLU A 296 -9.72 -17.74 -4.48
C GLU A 296 -8.26 -17.36 -4.72
N HIS A 297 -7.94 -16.72 -5.85
CA HIS A 297 -6.57 -16.31 -6.11
C HIS A 297 -6.14 -15.13 -5.24
N ILE A 298 -7.07 -14.25 -4.83
CA ILE A 298 -6.79 -13.21 -3.82
C ILE A 298 -6.45 -13.88 -2.48
N ARG A 299 -7.19 -14.93 -2.10
CA ARG A 299 -6.89 -15.75 -0.91
C ARG A 299 -5.53 -16.46 -1.01
N SER A 300 -5.14 -16.95 -2.20
CA SER A 300 -3.80 -17.51 -2.43
C SER A 300 -2.71 -16.45 -2.31
N PHE A 301 -2.91 -15.26 -2.87
CA PHE A 301 -2.03 -14.10 -2.66
C PHE A 301 -1.85 -13.79 -1.17
N LEU A 302 -2.93 -13.73 -0.39
CA LEU A 302 -2.88 -13.40 1.03
C LEU A 302 -2.01 -14.39 1.83
N LYS A 303 -2.07 -15.69 1.51
CA LYS A 303 -1.21 -16.70 2.15
C LYS A 303 0.28 -16.43 1.93
N HIS A 304 0.63 -15.98 0.73
CA HIS A 304 1.99 -15.69 0.30
C HIS A 304 2.45 -14.25 0.58
N CYS A 305 1.55 -13.39 1.08
CA CYS A 305 1.88 -12.00 1.36
C CYS A 305 2.70 -11.88 2.65
N ILE A 306 3.88 -11.28 2.55
CA ILE A 306 4.79 -10.98 3.66
C ILE A 306 4.89 -9.46 3.78
N THR A 307 4.33 -8.91 4.86
CA THR A 307 4.29 -7.47 5.07
C THR A 307 5.54 -6.96 5.77
N LEU A 308 6.12 -5.85 5.29
CA LEU A 308 7.32 -5.21 5.85
C LEU A 308 7.01 -3.76 6.26
N ASN A 309 7.59 -3.30 7.35
CA ASN A 309 7.48 -1.90 7.76
C ASN A 309 8.45 -1.01 6.99
N TYR A 310 8.25 0.30 7.02
CA TYR A 310 9.25 1.24 6.49
C TYR A 310 10.57 1.11 7.27
N GLY A 311 11.70 1.09 6.55
CA GLY A 311 13.04 0.98 7.11
C GLY A 311 13.49 -0.44 7.46
N ASP A 312 12.61 -1.45 7.36
CA ASP A 312 12.98 -2.84 7.58
C ASP A 312 13.76 -3.39 6.37
N THR A 313 15.09 -3.44 6.46
CA THR A 313 15.92 -4.13 5.46
C THR A 313 15.75 -5.63 5.55
N THR A 314 15.36 -6.25 4.44
CA THR A 314 14.90 -7.65 4.40
C THR A 314 15.47 -8.38 3.19
N ASP A 315 16.04 -9.57 3.38
CA ASP A 315 16.47 -10.44 2.29
C ASP A 315 15.23 -10.98 1.54
N ILE A 316 15.10 -10.69 0.24
CA ILE A 316 13.95 -11.10 -0.60
C ILE A 316 14.36 -12.04 -1.75
N ALA A 317 15.67 -12.17 -1.98
CA ALA A 317 16.29 -13.17 -2.83
C ALA A 317 17.74 -13.39 -2.34
N PRO A 318 18.49 -14.41 -2.82
CA PRO A 318 19.83 -14.72 -2.33
C PRO A 318 20.84 -13.56 -2.40
N ASP A 319 20.69 -12.69 -3.38
CA ASP A 319 21.55 -11.52 -3.65
C ASP A 319 20.76 -10.19 -3.64
N VAL A 320 19.51 -10.17 -3.15
CA VAL A 320 18.68 -8.95 -3.16
C VAL A 320 18.08 -8.67 -1.79
N ARG A 321 18.41 -7.51 -1.24
CA ARG A 321 17.78 -6.93 -0.04
C ARG A 321 16.84 -5.79 -0.41
N LEU A 322 15.65 -5.79 0.18
CA LEU A 322 14.62 -4.77 0.00
C LEU A 322 14.47 -3.93 1.27
N THR A 323 14.35 -2.62 1.10
CA THR A 323 13.89 -1.70 2.14
C THR A 323 12.77 -0.81 1.58
N PHE A 324 11.61 -0.80 2.23
CA PHE A 324 10.56 0.16 1.90
C PHE A 324 10.80 1.49 2.61
N HIS A 325 10.56 2.59 1.92
CA HIS A 325 10.53 3.94 2.47
C HIS A 325 9.22 4.62 2.11
N ASN A 326 8.77 5.61 2.90
CA ASN A 326 7.55 6.34 2.60
C ASN A 326 7.61 7.03 1.23
N ALA A 327 6.57 6.84 0.40
CA ALA A 327 6.39 7.52 -0.88
C ALA A 327 5.47 8.76 -0.80
N GLY A 328 4.71 8.92 0.28
CA GLY A 328 3.82 10.07 0.46
C GLY A 328 2.60 10.11 -0.47
N HIS A 329 2.36 9.06 -1.26
CA HIS A 329 1.32 9.02 -2.29
C HIS A 329 -0.04 8.61 -1.73
N ILE A 330 -0.14 7.40 -1.17
CA ILE A 330 -1.29 6.88 -0.42
C ILE A 330 -0.84 6.15 0.85
N LEU A 331 -1.78 5.73 1.69
CA LEU A 331 -1.50 4.99 2.92
C LEU A 331 -0.71 3.70 2.60
N GLY A 332 0.48 3.57 3.17
CA GLY A 332 1.37 2.42 2.93
C GLY A 332 2.19 2.47 1.64
N SER A 333 2.04 3.52 0.82
CA SER A 333 2.81 3.68 -0.42
C SER A 333 4.31 3.73 -0.17
N SER A 334 5.08 3.03 -1.01
CA SER A 334 6.49 2.76 -0.75
C SER A 334 7.40 3.07 -1.92
N VAL A 335 8.47 3.81 -1.63
CA VAL A 335 9.69 3.84 -2.43
C VAL A 335 10.49 2.58 -2.07
N CYS A 336 10.79 1.75 -3.06
CA CYS A 336 11.45 0.45 -2.89
C CYS A 336 12.95 0.59 -3.18
N HIS A 337 13.78 0.49 -2.15
CA HIS A 337 15.24 0.45 -2.28
C HIS A 337 15.73 -0.99 -2.35
N PHE A 338 16.37 -1.35 -3.45
CA PHE A 338 16.96 -2.67 -3.69
C PHE A 338 18.48 -2.58 -3.59
N HIS A 339 19.04 -3.32 -2.66
CA HIS A 339 20.48 -3.50 -2.49
C HIS A 339 20.88 -4.87 -3.05
N ILE A 340 21.71 -4.87 -4.10
CA ILE A 340 22.03 -6.06 -4.88
C ILE A 340 23.48 -6.49 -4.64
N GLY A 341 23.67 -7.78 -4.36
CA GLY A 341 24.94 -8.39 -3.95
C GLY A 341 25.50 -7.76 -2.67
N GLU A 342 26.83 -7.79 -2.53
CA GLU A 342 27.56 -7.06 -1.47
C GLU A 342 27.78 -5.60 -1.88
N GLY A 343 26.68 -4.91 -2.22
CA GLY A 343 26.73 -3.57 -2.81
C GLY A 343 27.30 -3.55 -4.22
N LEU A 344 26.97 -4.56 -5.04
CA LEU A 344 27.30 -4.55 -6.46
C LEU A 344 26.59 -3.37 -7.17
N TYR A 345 25.31 -3.18 -6.86
CA TYR A 345 24.47 -2.12 -7.40
C TYR A 345 23.27 -1.85 -6.48
N ASN A 346 22.77 -0.62 -6.45
CA ASN A 346 21.57 -0.25 -5.72
C ASN A 346 20.64 0.53 -6.65
N VAL A 347 19.39 0.08 -6.71
CA VAL A 347 18.35 0.71 -7.53
C VAL A 347 17.15 1.03 -6.66
N VAL A 348 16.57 2.20 -6.86
CA VAL A 348 15.31 2.62 -6.25
C VAL A 348 14.22 2.60 -7.29
N PHE A 349 13.08 1.98 -6.96
CA PHE A 349 11.83 2.17 -7.69
C PHE A 349 10.94 3.08 -6.84
N THR A 350 10.52 4.22 -7.38
CA THR A 350 9.71 5.17 -6.60
C THR A 350 8.29 4.68 -6.37
N GLY A 351 7.75 3.89 -7.30
CA GLY A 351 6.31 3.82 -7.49
C GLY A 351 5.76 5.22 -7.78
N ASP A 352 4.52 5.46 -7.36
CA ASP A 352 3.99 6.81 -7.31
C ASP A 352 4.41 7.54 -6.05
N ILE A 353 4.79 8.82 -6.19
CA ILE A 353 5.35 9.62 -5.09
C ILE A 353 4.72 11.00 -4.98
N LYS A 354 4.60 11.49 -3.74
CA LYS A 354 4.40 12.93 -3.45
C LYS A 354 5.60 13.47 -2.69
N TYR A 355 6.42 14.30 -3.33
CA TYR A 355 7.55 14.97 -2.69
C TYR A 355 7.14 16.31 -2.05
N GLU A 356 6.04 16.28 -1.31
CA GLU A 356 5.46 17.38 -0.55
C GLU A 356 4.73 16.79 0.66
N ARG A 357 4.66 17.54 1.76
CA ARG A 357 3.85 17.14 2.90
C ARG A 357 2.37 17.33 2.56
N THR A 358 1.57 16.29 2.75
CA THR A 358 0.13 16.31 2.52
C THR A 358 -0.64 16.41 3.83
N TRP A 359 -1.97 16.50 3.78
CA TRP A 359 -2.79 16.43 4.99
C TRP A 359 -2.65 15.08 5.69
N LEU A 360 -2.49 14.00 4.92
CA LEU A 360 -2.32 12.64 5.41
C LEU A 360 -0.87 12.21 5.62
N PHE A 361 0.07 12.59 4.75
CA PHE A 361 1.37 11.91 4.62
C PHE A 361 2.56 12.87 4.69
N ASN A 362 3.71 12.31 5.10
CA ASN A 362 5.00 12.99 4.98
C ASN A 362 5.48 12.93 3.52
N PRO A 363 6.39 13.82 3.08
CA PRO A 363 6.99 13.75 1.75
C PRO A 363 7.69 12.42 1.47
N ALA A 364 7.78 12.05 0.19
CA ALA A 364 8.58 10.91 -0.26
C ALA A 364 10.03 10.98 0.24
N VAL A 365 10.57 9.84 0.69
CA VAL A 365 11.97 9.74 1.12
C VAL A 365 12.88 9.71 -0.10
N ASN A 366 13.95 10.51 -0.05
CA ASN A 366 14.97 10.58 -1.12
C ASN A 366 16.42 10.44 -0.60
N ARG A 367 16.58 9.94 0.63
CA ARG A 367 17.89 9.69 1.25
C ARG A 367 18.09 8.19 1.45
N PHE A 368 19.15 7.66 0.85
CA PHE A 368 19.46 6.23 0.83
C PHE A 368 20.92 6.01 1.24
N PRO A 369 21.28 4.84 1.79
CA PRO A 369 22.68 4.54 2.14
C PRO A 369 23.61 4.53 0.93
N ARG A 370 23.14 3.97 -0.19
CA ARG A 370 23.84 3.91 -1.48
C ARG A 370 22.81 3.80 -2.60
N LEU A 371 23.08 4.45 -3.73
CA LEU A 371 22.15 4.56 -4.84
C LEU A 371 22.89 4.85 -6.14
N GLU A 372 22.71 3.99 -7.14
CA GLU A 372 23.27 4.17 -8.48
C GLU A 372 22.19 4.50 -9.52
N ALA A 373 20.99 3.91 -9.42
CA ALA A 373 19.88 4.20 -10.33
C ALA A 373 18.55 4.47 -9.63
N VAL A 374 17.73 5.33 -10.22
CA VAL A 374 16.33 5.54 -9.83
C VAL A 374 15.42 5.23 -11.01
N VAL A 375 14.40 4.40 -10.82
CA VAL A 375 13.25 4.25 -11.71
C VAL A 375 12.11 5.07 -11.13
N MET A 376 11.66 6.09 -11.85
CA MET A 376 10.81 7.16 -11.33
C MET A 376 9.54 7.37 -12.16
N GLU A 377 8.42 7.67 -11.49
CA GLU A 377 7.18 8.07 -12.15
C GLU A 377 7.30 9.43 -12.87
N SER A 378 6.40 9.65 -13.84
CA SER A 378 6.40 10.83 -14.72
C SER A 378 4.98 11.33 -15.01
N THR A 379 4.02 11.09 -14.12
CA THR A 379 2.60 11.41 -14.33
C THR A 379 2.39 12.89 -14.68
N TYR A 380 3.14 13.75 -13.98
CA TYR A 380 3.22 15.20 -14.19
C TYR A 380 4.61 15.62 -14.74
N GLY A 381 5.14 14.83 -15.68
CA GLY A 381 6.46 15.04 -16.28
C GLY A 381 6.52 16.14 -17.36
N GLY A 382 5.39 16.67 -17.80
CA GLY A 382 5.31 17.72 -18.81
C GLY A 382 5.78 19.08 -18.29
N ARG A 383 6.14 20.00 -19.17
CA ARG A 383 6.60 21.35 -18.78
C ARG A 383 5.53 22.19 -18.10
N GLU A 384 4.27 22.05 -18.52
CA GLU A 384 3.14 22.80 -17.96
C GLU A 384 2.43 22.06 -16.81
N ASP A 385 2.94 20.88 -16.42
CA ASP A 385 2.35 20.02 -15.37
C ASP A 385 2.67 20.53 -13.95
N HIS A 386 2.45 21.82 -13.71
CA HIS A 386 2.54 22.45 -12.41
C HIS A 386 1.18 22.44 -11.71
N GLN A 387 1.17 22.14 -10.42
CA GLN A 387 -0.06 22.16 -9.62
C GLN A 387 -0.09 23.42 -8.75
N PRO A 388 -1.30 23.95 -8.46
CA PRO A 388 -1.43 25.00 -7.45
C PRO A 388 -0.94 24.48 -6.10
N THR A 389 -0.54 25.39 -5.23
CA THR A 389 -0.21 25.05 -3.86
C THR A 389 -1.42 24.45 -3.15
N ARG A 390 -1.15 23.61 -2.15
CA ARG A 390 -2.20 23.00 -1.33
C ARG A 390 -3.14 24.02 -0.67
N LYS A 391 -2.63 25.20 -0.34
CA LYS A 391 -3.46 26.30 0.18
C LYS A 391 -4.41 26.85 -0.88
N GLU A 392 -3.90 27.13 -2.08
CA GLU A 392 -4.72 27.61 -3.21
C GLU A 392 -5.79 26.57 -3.61
N ALA A 393 -5.44 25.28 -3.58
CA ALA A 393 -6.37 24.19 -3.85
C ALA A 393 -7.53 24.15 -2.83
N VAL A 394 -7.24 24.36 -1.53
CA VAL A 394 -8.26 24.43 -0.48
C VAL A 394 -9.16 25.65 -0.65
N GLU A 395 -8.60 26.83 -0.92
CA GLU A 395 -9.40 28.03 -1.20
C GLU A 395 -10.28 27.82 -2.45
N ARG A 396 -9.75 27.19 -3.49
CA ARG A 396 -10.52 26.87 -4.68
C ARG A 396 -11.67 25.90 -4.39
N LEU A 397 -11.43 24.86 -3.60
CA LEU A 397 -12.47 23.92 -3.18
C LEU A 397 -13.55 24.63 -2.36
N LYS A 398 -13.14 25.48 -1.41
CA LYS A 398 -14.03 26.33 -0.62
C LYS A 398 -14.90 27.21 -1.51
N ASP A 399 -14.31 27.92 -2.47
CA ASP A 399 -15.04 28.79 -3.40
C ASP A 399 -16.06 28.04 -4.26
N ILE A 400 -15.70 26.82 -4.72
CA ILE A 400 -16.63 25.96 -5.46
C ILE A 400 -17.79 25.58 -4.56
N VAL A 401 -17.50 24.97 -3.41
CA VAL A 401 -18.52 24.46 -2.48
C VAL A 401 -19.42 25.60 -2.01
N GLN A 402 -18.86 26.72 -1.56
CA GLN A 402 -19.63 27.86 -1.05
C GLN A 402 -20.58 28.43 -2.11
N ARG A 403 -20.14 28.56 -3.38
CA ARG A 403 -21.02 29.02 -4.46
C ARG A 403 -22.15 28.04 -4.71
N THR A 404 -21.85 26.74 -4.82
CA THR A 404 -22.86 25.70 -5.08
C THR A 404 -23.90 25.64 -3.97
N LEU A 405 -23.46 25.64 -2.71
CA LEU A 405 -24.35 25.59 -1.55
C LEU A 405 -25.21 26.87 -1.43
N LYS A 406 -24.69 28.04 -1.79
CA LYS A 406 -25.46 29.31 -1.81
C LYS A 406 -26.68 29.23 -2.73
N TYR A 407 -26.61 28.48 -3.83
CA TYR A 407 -27.73 28.26 -4.76
C TYR A 407 -28.55 27.00 -4.43
N LYS A 408 -28.35 26.41 -3.25
CA LYS A 408 -28.97 25.14 -2.82
C LYS A 408 -28.71 23.99 -3.82
N GLY A 409 -27.56 24.00 -4.49
CA GLY A 409 -27.11 22.92 -5.36
C GLY A 409 -26.33 21.86 -4.60
N LYS A 410 -25.97 20.79 -5.31
CA LYS A 410 -25.17 19.68 -4.79
C LYS A 410 -23.77 19.69 -5.38
N VAL A 411 -22.77 19.33 -4.57
CA VAL A 411 -21.38 19.22 -5.02
C VAL A 411 -21.02 17.76 -5.22
N LEU A 412 -20.75 17.38 -6.46
CA LEU A 412 -20.33 16.04 -6.84
C LEU A 412 -18.80 16.00 -7.01
N VAL A 413 -18.12 15.16 -6.24
CA VAL A 413 -16.66 15.01 -6.29
C VAL A 413 -16.29 13.56 -6.62
N PRO A 414 -15.95 13.26 -7.89
CA PRO A 414 -15.42 11.96 -8.27
C PRO A 414 -14.06 11.73 -7.62
N VAL A 415 -13.93 10.67 -6.82
CA VAL A 415 -12.68 10.29 -6.14
C VAL A 415 -12.43 8.79 -6.22
N PHE A 416 -11.19 8.38 -6.02
CA PHE A 416 -10.88 6.96 -5.78
C PHE A 416 -11.16 6.60 -4.32
N ALA A 417 -11.40 5.32 -4.03
CA ALA A 417 -11.70 4.86 -2.67
C ALA A 417 -10.57 5.24 -1.68
N VAL A 418 -9.31 5.18 -2.13
CA VAL A 418 -8.12 5.52 -1.35
C VAL A 418 -7.27 6.61 -2.01
N GLY A 419 -6.79 7.55 -1.20
CA GLY A 419 -5.89 8.63 -1.57
C GLY A 419 -6.59 9.97 -1.55
N ARG A 420 -7.13 10.39 -2.71
CA ARG A 420 -7.74 11.71 -2.88
C ARG A 420 -8.99 11.92 -2.01
N SER A 421 -9.80 10.88 -1.82
CA SER A 421 -11.02 10.95 -0.99
C SER A 421 -10.70 11.40 0.43
N GLN A 422 -9.72 10.77 1.09
CA GLN A 422 -9.33 11.12 2.46
C GLN A 422 -8.69 12.52 2.57
N GLU A 423 -7.96 12.99 1.54
CA GLU A 423 -7.41 14.34 1.53
C GLU A 423 -8.50 15.41 1.40
N VAL A 424 -9.50 15.18 0.54
CA VAL A 424 -10.68 16.06 0.40
C VAL A 424 -11.52 16.04 1.67
N MET A 425 -11.71 14.87 2.30
CA MET A 425 -12.40 14.76 3.59
C MET A 425 -11.75 15.68 4.63
N ILE A 426 -10.43 15.61 4.82
CA ILE A 426 -9.75 16.46 5.81
C ILE A 426 -9.87 17.95 5.45
N ALA A 427 -9.80 18.31 4.17
CA ALA A 427 -9.98 19.69 3.75
C ALA A 427 -11.38 20.22 4.07
N LEU A 428 -12.44 19.45 3.75
CA LEU A 428 -13.82 19.80 4.04
C LEU A 428 -14.10 19.87 5.55
N GLU A 429 -13.63 18.88 6.31
CA GLU A 429 -13.75 18.87 7.78
C GLU A 429 -13.13 20.11 8.39
N ASN A 430 -11.93 20.48 7.94
CA ASN A 430 -11.24 21.64 8.49
C ASN A 430 -11.96 22.96 8.14
N LEU A 431 -12.45 23.11 6.91
CA LEU A 431 -13.21 24.28 6.49
C LEU A 431 -14.53 24.42 7.27
N MET A 432 -15.26 23.32 7.49
CA MET A 432 -16.51 23.33 8.25
C MET A 432 -16.27 23.59 9.74
N ARG A 433 -15.30 22.88 10.35
CA ARG A 433 -14.93 23.07 11.76
C ARG A 433 -14.50 24.51 12.08
N ASN A 434 -13.86 25.19 11.13
CA ASN A 434 -13.43 26.59 11.31
C ASN A 434 -14.53 27.61 10.96
N GLY A 435 -15.73 27.17 10.59
CA GLY A 435 -16.84 28.03 10.18
C GLY A 435 -16.64 28.73 8.83
N GLU A 436 -15.68 28.27 8.02
CA GLU A 436 -15.41 28.82 6.69
C GLU A 436 -16.38 28.29 5.62
N LEU A 437 -16.95 27.11 5.86
CA LEU A 437 -18.07 26.54 5.12
C LEU A 437 -19.22 26.24 6.08
N PRO A 438 -20.49 26.36 5.64
CA PRO A 438 -21.61 25.87 6.43
C PRO A 438 -21.53 24.35 6.57
N GLU A 439 -21.95 23.84 7.73
CA GLU A 439 -22.08 22.40 7.93
C GLU A 439 -23.23 21.86 7.07
N VAL A 440 -22.89 20.95 6.16
CA VAL A 440 -23.81 20.19 5.32
C VAL A 440 -23.37 18.73 5.31
N PRO A 441 -24.28 17.77 5.10
CA PRO A 441 -23.89 16.36 5.05
C PRO A 441 -22.89 16.10 3.91
N VAL A 442 -21.82 15.38 4.26
CA VAL A 442 -20.81 14.91 3.31
C VAL A 442 -20.95 13.39 3.16
N TYR A 443 -21.65 12.99 2.11
CA TYR A 443 -21.91 11.58 1.82
C TYR A 443 -20.71 10.89 1.18
N LEU A 444 -20.39 9.70 1.67
CA LEU A 444 -19.27 8.88 1.24
C LEU A 444 -19.79 7.57 0.66
N ASP A 445 -19.62 7.39 -0.66
CA ASP A 445 -20.10 6.20 -1.39
C ASP A 445 -18.95 5.48 -2.12
N GLY A 446 -19.11 4.18 -2.34
CA GLY A 446 -18.18 3.39 -3.15
C GLY A 446 -16.86 3.06 -2.45
N MET A 447 -16.95 2.44 -1.27
CA MET A 447 -15.82 1.92 -0.48
C MET A 447 -14.91 2.97 0.20
N ILE A 448 -15.20 4.27 0.07
CA ILE A 448 -14.42 5.34 0.72
C ILE A 448 -14.42 5.17 2.25
N TRP A 449 -15.57 4.85 2.86
CA TRP A 449 -15.67 4.62 4.30
C TRP A 449 -14.81 3.43 4.76
N GLU A 450 -14.87 2.31 4.04
CA GLU A 450 -14.06 1.12 4.36
C GLU A 450 -12.56 1.39 4.20
N ALA A 451 -12.15 2.10 3.14
CA ALA A 451 -10.77 2.54 2.96
C ALA A 451 -10.34 3.48 4.10
N THR A 452 -11.21 4.39 4.54
CA THR A 452 -10.97 5.29 5.68
C THR A 452 -10.83 4.49 6.98
N ALA A 453 -11.63 3.44 7.18
CA ALA A 453 -11.48 2.55 8.33
C ALA A 453 -10.10 1.89 8.37
N ILE A 454 -9.56 1.49 7.22
CA ILE A 454 -8.17 0.99 7.11
C ILE A 454 -7.16 2.07 7.51
N HIS A 455 -7.34 3.35 7.13
CA HIS A 455 -6.46 4.43 7.60
C HIS A 455 -6.43 4.55 9.12
N THR A 456 -7.58 4.39 9.77
CA THR A 456 -7.65 4.46 11.23
C THR A 456 -7.00 3.26 11.94
N ALA A 457 -6.83 2.13 11.23
CA ALA A 457 -6.13 0.95 11.73
C ALA A 457 -4.59 1.04 11.60
N TYR A 458 -4.07 1.97 10.80
CA TYR A 458 -2.64 2.16 10.53
C TYR A 458 -2.16 3.60 10.78
N PRO A 459 -2.39 4.18 11.96
CA PRO A 459 -2.02 5.57 12.26
C PRO A 459 -0.51 5.84 12.21
N GLU A 460 0.34 4.82 12.33
CA GLU A 460 1.79 4.91 12.19
C GLU A 460 2.26 5.22 10.75
N TYR A 461 1.39 5.02 9.76
CA TYR A 461 1.63 5.34 8.35
C TYR A 461 1.11 6.75 7.96
N LEU A 462 0.48 7.47 8.90
CA LEU A 462 0.07 8.86 8.73
C LEU A 462 1.19 9.82 9.14
N ASN A 463 1.08 11.08 8.70
CA ASN A 463 2.03 12.12 9.06
C ASN A 463 2.02 12.42 10.57
N ASN A 464 3.08 13.05 11.04
CA ASN A 464 3.27 13.30 12.47
C ASN A 464 2.17 14.20 13.07
N HIS A 465 1.51 15.05 12.27
CA HIS A 465 0.47 15.95 12.76
C HIS A 465 -0.85 15.23 12.99
N LEU A 466 -1.36 14.48 12.02
CA LEU A 466 -2.55 13.65 12.22
C LEU A 466 -2.32 12.61 13.29
N ARG A 467 -1.15 11.98 13.30
CA ARG A 467 -0.78 11.02 14.34
C ARG A 467 -0.82 11.66 15.73
N SER A 468 -0.36 12.91 15.85
CA SER A 468 -0.41 13.68 17.09
C SER A 468 -1.84 14.01 17.51
N LEU A 469 -2.70 14.47 16.58
CA LEU A 469 -4.13 14.72 16.83
C LEU A 469 -4.83 13.45 17.34
N ILE A 470 -4.63 12.33 16.64
CA ILE A 470 -5.25 11.05 16.96
C ILE A 470 -4.73 10.51 18.30
N PHE A 471 -3.41 10.56 18.56
CA PHE A 471 -2.82 9.94 19.74
C PHE A 471 -2.83 10.79 21.00
N HIS A 472 -2.78 12.13 20.89
CA HIS A 472 -2.67 13.01 22.04
C HIS A 472 -3.96 13.76 22.36
N LYS A 473 -4.78 14.08 21.35
CA LYS A 473 -6.04 14.80 21.54
C LYS A 473 -7.27 13.90 21.46
N GLY A 474 -7.12 12.68 20.94
CA GLY A 474 -8.28 11.82 20.64
C GLY A 474 -9.15 12.37 19.50
N GLU A 475 -8.65 13.36 18.76
CA GLU A 475 -9.34 13.99 17.65
C GLU A 475 -8.91 13.32 16.34
N ASN A 476 -9.84 12.67 15.65
CA ASN A 476 -9.59 12.12 14.32
C ASN A 476 -10.51 12.80 13.30
N PRO A 477 -9.98 13.70 12.46
CA PRO A 477 -10.77 14.40 11.44
C PRO A 477 -11.56 13.46 10.53
N LEU A 478 -11.03 12.26 10.25
CA LEU A 478 -11.68 11.25 9.41
C LEU A 478 -12.94 10.62 10.05
N LEU A 479 -13.21 10.92 11.31
CA LEU A 479 -14.37 10.43 12.08
C LEU A 479 -15.36 11.55 12.46
N SER A 480 -15.23 12.72 11.84
CA SER A 480 -16.16 13.81 12.06
C SER A 480 -17.61 13.40 11.75
N GLY A 481 -18.55 13.91 12.55
CA GLY A 481 -19.99 13.62 12.39
C GLY A 481 -20.59 14.17 11.09
N ILE A 482 -19.87 15.00 10.34
CA ILE A 482 -20.28 15.49 9.02
C ILE A 482 -20.26 14.40 7.94
N PHE A 483 -19.51 13.31 8.16
CA PHE A 483 -19.34 12.25 7.18
C PHE A 483 -20.40 11.18 7.32
N GLU A 484 -21.20 11.00 6.28
CA GLU A 484 -22.28 10.02 6.25
C GLU A 484 -21.97 8.90 5.26
N ARG A 485 -21.92 7.67 5.77
CA ARG A 485 -21.66 6.49 4.95
C ARG A 485 -22.91 6.12 4.16
N VAL A 486 -22.79 6.03 2.83
CA VAL A 486 -23.81 5.43 1.97
C VAL A 486 -23.50 3.95 1.79
N ASP A 487 -24.36 3.07 2.33
CA ASP A 487 -24.12 1.62 2.36
C ASP A 487 -25.14 0.76 1.61
N SER A 488 -26.22 1.37 1.09
CA SER A 488 -27.29 0.69 0.38
C SER A 488 -27.73 1.45 -0.86
N TYR A 489 -28.35 0.71 -1.79
CA TYR A 489 -28.96 1.29 -2.97
C TYR A 489 -30.13 2.22 -2.60
N ASP A 490 -30.95 1.83 -1.62
CA ASP A 490 -32.12 2.60 -1.20
C ASP A 490 -31.72 3.95 -0.60
N MET A 491 -30.72 3.99 0.30
CA MET A 491 -30.19 5.25 0.83
C MET A 491 -29.66 6.16 -0.29
N ARG A 492 -29.02 5.59 -1.32
CA ARG A 492 -28.58 6.38 -2.48
C ARG A 492 -29.77 6.97 -3.24
N GLN A 493 -30.86 6.22 -3.44
CA GLN A 493 -32.05 6.75 -4.09
C GLN A 493 -32.72 7.86 -3.26
N GLU A 494 -32.73 7.74 -1.94
CA GLU A 494 -33.20 8.79 -1.03
C GLU A 494 -32.37 10.06 -1.20
N ILE A 495 -31.04 9.97 -1.19
CA ILE A 495 -30.12 11.09 -1.41
C ILE A 495 -30.32 11.72 -2.80
N LEU A 496 -30.53 10.91 -3.84
CA LEU A 496 -30.80 11.38 -5.19
C LEU A 496 -32.11 12.18 -5.29
N ALA A 497 -33.14 11.76 -4.54
CA ALA A 497 -34.45 12.40 -4.48
C ALA A 497 -34.49 13.64 -3.57
N ASP A 498 -33.57 13.73 -2.61
CA ASP A 498 -33.49 14.85 -1.68
C ASP A 498 -33.18 16.16 -2.40
N THR A 499 -33.90 17.23 -2.06
CA THR A 499 -33.71 18.57 -2.60
C THR A 499 -32.68 19.40 -1.83
N ASP A 500 -32.31 18.97 -0.62
CA ASP A 500 -31.38 19.70 0.22
C ASP A 500 -29.94 19.69 -0.35
N PRO A 501 -29.15 20.73 -0.06
CA PRO A 501 -27.79 20.83 -0.54
C PRO A 501 -26.86 19.90 0.25
N CYS A 502 -26.01 19.17 -0.47
CA CYS A 502 -25.05 18.25 0.13
C CYS A 502 -23.75 18.17 -0.69
N ILE A 503 -22.75 17.50 -0.12
CA ILE A 503 -21.50 17.17 -0.82
C ILE A 503 -21.41 15.65 -0.92
N ILE A 504 -21.08 15.14 -2.10
CA ILE A 504 -20.93 13.71 -2.36
C ILE A 504 -19.53 13.41 -2.85
N LEU A 505 -18.82 12.59 -2.08
CA LEU A 505 -17.60 11.93 -2.51
C LEU A 505 -17.96 10.50 -2.92
N ALA A 506 -17.78 10.16 -4.19
CA ALA A 506 -18.14 8.83 -4.69
C ALA A 506 -17.13 8.30 -5.71
N THR A 507 -17.00 6.97 -5.77
CA THR A 507 -16.16 6.27 -6.74
C THR A 507 -16.91 5.97 -8.04
N SER A 508 -16.23 5.86 -9.19
CA SER A 508 -14.78 5.98 -9.41
C SER A 508 -14.32 7.41 -9.78
N GLY A 509 -13.07 7.74 -9.45
CA GLY A 509 -12.52 9.09 -9.61
C GLY A 509 -12.37 9.61 -11.04
N MET A 510 -12.61 8.76 -12.04
CA MET A 510 -12.54 9.12 -13.47
C MET A 510 -13.83 8.85 -14.25
N LEU A 511 -14.94 8.55 -13.54
CA LEU A 511 -16.26 8.28 -14.13
C LEU A 511 -16.28 7.08 -15.11
N ASN A 512 -15.43 6.08 -14.89
CA ASN A 512 -15.43 4.86 -15.71
C ASN A 512 -16.49 3.84 -15.26
N GLY A 513 -17.16 4.10 -14.14
CA GLY A 513 -18.13 3.22 -13.49
C GLY A 513 -18.28 3.55 -12.01
N GLY A 514 -19.04 2.72 -11.30
CA GLY A 514 -19.32 2.87 -9.87
C GLY A 514 -20.45 3.85 -9.54
N PRO A 515 -20.72 4.08 -8.24
CA PRO A 515 -21.86 4.88 -7.78
C PRO A 515 -21.87 6.32 -8.27
N ILE A 516 -20.70 6.92 -8.56
CA ILE A 516 -20.58 8.27 -9.13
C ILE A 516 -21.42 8.45 -10.41
N MET A 517 -21.59 7.37 -11.19
CA MET A 517 -22.38 7.38 -12.41
C MET A 517 -23.88 7.52 -12.13
N GLU A 518 -24.37 7.03 -11.00
CA GLU A 518 -25.77 7.18 -10.58
C GLU A 518 -26.05 8.62 -10.15
N TYR A 519 -25.14 9.23 -9.38
CA TYR A 519 -25.22 10.65 -9.03
C TYR A 519 -25.12 11.57 -10.24
N LEU A 520 -24.20 11.29 -11.16
CA LEU A 520 -24.10 12.07 -12.40
C LEU A 520 -25.39 11.97 -13.22
N LYS A 521 -25.99 10.78 -13.34
CA LYS A 521 -27.27 10.59 -14.03
C LYS A 521 -28.41 11.40 -13.39
N GLY A 522 -28.46 11.45 -12.06
CA GLY A 522 -29.52 12.15 -11.34
C GLY A 522 -29.37 13.68 -11.34
N TRP A 523 -28.13 14.20 -11.32
CA TRP A 523 -27.89 15.63 -11.08
C TRP A 523 -27.23 16.39 -12.23
N ALA A 524 -26.82 15.73 -13.31
CA ALA A 524 -26.15 16.39 -14.44
C ALA A 524 -26.96 17.55 -15.06
N GLU A 525 -28.28 17.45 -15.05
CA GLU A 525 -29.17 18.48 -15.62
C GLU A 525 -29.51 19.62 -14.65
N ASP A 526 -29.15 19.50 -13.36
CA ASP A 526 -29.38 20.56 -12.36
C ASP A 526 -28.30 21.66 -12.47
N GLU A 527 -28.68 22.79 -13.04
CA GLU A 527 -27.81 23.97 -13.23
C GLU A 527 -27.28 24.57 -11.92
N ARG A 528 -27.93 24.29 -10.78
CA ARG A 528 -27.47 24.75 -9.47
C ARG A 528 -26.32 23.91 -8.94
N SER A 529 -26.20 22.68 -9.41
CA SER A 529 -25.23 21.69 -8.93
C SER A 529 -23.88 21.84 -9.63
N THR A 530 -22.84 21.28 -9.04
CA THR A 530 -21.47 21.36 -9.56
C THR A 530 -20.78 20.01 -9.46
N ILE A 531 -20.15 19.57 -10.55
CA ILE A 531 -19.18 18.48 -10.52
C ILE A 531 -17.78 19.09 -10.48
N THR A 532 -16.96 18.65 -9.53
CA THR A 532 -15.58 19.13 -9.39
C THR A 532 -14.57 17.98 -9.46
N PHE A 533 -13.62 18.10 -10.39
CA PHE A 533 -12.52 17.14 -10.54
C PHE A 533 -11.33 17.58 -9.70
N VAL A 534 -10.92 16.72 -8.75
CA VAL A 534 -9.85 17.01 -7.77
C VAL A 534 -8.52 16.32 -8.09
N GLY A 535 -8.39 15.69 -9.26
CA GLY A 535 -7.20 14.98 -9.66
C GLY A 535 -7.15 14.66 -11.15
N TYR A 536 -6.01 14.13 -11.59
CA TYR A 536 -5.76 13.76 -12.98
C TYR A 536 -6.88 12.88 -13.55
N GLN A 537 -7.29 13.19 -14.78
CA GLN A 537 -8.26 12.43 -15.56
C GLN A 537 -7.52 11.87 -16.78
N ALA A 538 -7.35 10.55 -16.83
CA ALA A 538 -6.64 9.90 -17.92
C ALA A 538 -7.35 10.11 -19.27
N GLU A 539 -6.59 10.20 -20.36
CA GLU A 539 -7.17 10.27 -21.70
C GLU A 539 -8.06 9.05 -21.99
N GLY A 540 -9.13 9.27 -22.74
CA GLY A 540 -10.14 8.24 -23.04
C GLY A 540 -11.25 8.09 -21.98
N THR A 541 -11.00 8.50 -20.72
CA THR A 541 -12.01 8.42 -19.64
C THR A 541 -13.18 9.37 -19.83
N LEU A 542 -14.32 9.04 -19.23
CA LEU A 542 -15.49 9.91 -19.27
C LEU A 542 -15.25 11.22 -18.53
N GLY A 543 -14.58 11.17 -17.37
CA GLY A 543 -14.20 12.36 -16.61
C GLY A 543 -13.38 13.34 -17.44
N ARG A 544 -12.42 12.85 -18.23
CA ARG A 544 -11.62 13.69 -19.14
C ARG A 544 -12.47 14.36 -20.23
N LYS A 545 -13.47 13.67 -20.79
CA LYS A 545 -14.37 14.24 -21.80
C LYS A 545 -15.21 15.38 -21.20
N ILE A 546 -15.79 15.17 -20.02
CA ILE A 546 -16.57 16.20 -19.30
C ILE A 546 -15.68 17.40 -18.96
N GLN A 547 -14.49 17.14 -18.42
CA GLN A 547 -13.52 18.18 -18.07
C GLN A 547 -13.13 19.04 -19.29
N LYS A 548 -13.07 18.46 -20.50
CA LYS A 548 -12.84 19.17 -21.77
C LYS A 548 -14.06 19.94 -22.30
N GLY A 549 -15.18 19.95 -21.57
CA GLY A 549 -16.37 20.71 -21.92
C GLY A 549 -17.41 19.96 -22.75
N TRP A 550 -17.34 18.62 -22.82
CA TRP A 550 -18.41 17.84 -23.46
C TRP A 550 -19.73 18.02 -22.70
N LYS A 551 -20.76 18.46 -23.42
CA LYS A 551 -22.09 18.76 -22.86
C LYS A 551 -23.11 17.65 -23.05
N GLU A 552 -22.88 16.75 -23.98
CA GLU A 552 -23.74 15.60 -24.23
C GLU A 552 -22.93 14.31 -24.18
N ILE A 553 -23.39 13.36 -23.36
CA ILE A 553 -22.68 12.11 -23.12
C ILE A 553 -23.61 10.95 -23.44
N PRO A 554 -23.26 10.10 -24.43
CA PRO A 554 -23.98 8.85 -24.63
C PRO A 554 -23.60 7.87 -23.53
N LEU A 555 -24.59 7.39 -22.79
CA LEU A 555 -24.46 6.29 -21.84
C LEU A 555 -25.37 5.14 -22.23
N THR A 556 -24.87 3.92 -22.14
CA THR A 556 -25.70 2.72 -22.30
C THR A 556 -26.39 2.43 -20.97
N VAL A 557 -27.71 2.55 -20.94
CA VAL A 557 -28.56 2.20 -19.79
C VAL A 557 -29.49 1.08 -20.24
N THR A 558 -29.42 -0.09 -19.61
CA THR A 558 -30.27 -1.26 -19.95
C THR A 558 -30.23 -1.67 -21.44
N GLY A 559 -29.08 -1.50 -22.09
CA GLY A 559 -28.90 -1.81 -23.51
C GLY A 559 -29.43 -0.74 -24.49
N LYS A 560 -29.98 0.37 -23.99
CA LYS A 560 -30.35 1.54 -24.81
C LYS A 560 -29.35 2.66 -24.61
N ILE A 561 -28.93 3.30 -25.70
CA ILE A 561 -28.09 4.51 -25.65
C ILE A 561 -29.01 5.66 -25.23
N THR A 562 -28.73 6.24 -24.07
CA THR A 562 -29.38 7.45 -23.54
C THR A 562 -28.35 8.56 -23.49
N THR A 563 -28.69 9.75 -23.97
CA THR A 563 -27.81 10.92 -23.91
C THR A 563 -28.13 11.72 -22.66
N ILE A 564 -27.10 12.02 -21.87
CA ILE A 564 -27.20 12.89 -20.68
C ILE A 564 -26.66 14.26 -21.02
N ARG A 565 -27.39 15.30 -20.64
CA ARG A 565 -26.96 16.70 -20.78
C ARG A 565 -26.28 17.19 -19.52
N ILE A 566 -25.10 17.78 -19.67
CA ILE A 566 -24.30 18.34 -18.58
C ILE A 566 -24.59 19.84 -18.45
N ASN A 567 -25.71 20.18 -17.80
CA ASN A 567 -26.10 21.55 -17.51
C ASN A 567 -25.48 22.06 -16.19
N MET A 568 -25.15 21.14 -15.28
CA MET A 568 -24.42 21.45 -14.05
C MET A 568 -23.08 22.13 -14.34
N SER A 569 -22.60 22.90 -13.37
CA SER A 569 -21.27 23.52 -13.46
C SER A 569 -20.17 22.45 -13.42
N VAL A 570 -19.17 22.59 -14.29
CA VAL A 570 -18.01 21.68 -14.34
C VAL A 570 -16.78 22.47 -13.93
N GLU A 571 -16.19 22.11 -12.81
CA GLU A 571 -15.05 22.80 -12.23
C GLU A 571 -13.86 21.85 -12.09
N THR A 572 -12.64 22.37 -12.22
CA THR A 572 -11.42 21.63 -11.87
C THR A 572 -10.77 22.27 -10.67
N CYS A 573 -10.46 21.46 -9.67
CA CYS A 573 -9.81 21.84 -8.42
C CYS A 573 -8.51 21.06 -8.27
N ASP A 574 -7.50 21.44 -9.04
CA ASP A 574 -6.18 20.82 -8.97
C ASP A 574 -5.49 21.08 -7.62
N GLY A 575 -4.51 20.24 -7.27
CA GLY A 575 -3.71 20.36 -6.05
C GLY A 575 -3.99 19.31 -4.96
N PHE A 576 -5.01 18.47 -5.14
CA PHE A 576 -5.26 17.28 -4.29
C PHE A 576 -4.67 15.98 -4.87
N SER A 577 -3.93 16.06 -5.98
CA SER A 577 -3.29 14.89 -6.56
C SER A 577 -2.23 14.30 -5.62
N GLY A 578 -2.26 12.98 -5.47
CA GLY A 578 -1.24 12.21 -4.77
C GLY A 578 0.09 12.10 -5.51
N HIS A 579 0.18 12.55 -6.76
CA HIS A 579 1.45 12.56 -7.51
C HIS A 579 2.19 13.89 -7.35
N SER A 580 3.50 13.81 -7.43
CA SER A 580 4.40 14.95 -7.48
C SER A 580 4.18 15.71 -8.78
N ASP A 581 4.02 17.02 -8.69
CA ASP A 581 3.98 17.88 -9.88
C ASP A 581 5.37 18.01 -10.52
N ARG A 582 5.45 18.71 -11.65
CA ARG A 582 6.71 18.94 -12.38
C ARG A 582 7.82 19.48 -11.48
N GLY A 583 7.52 20.47 -10.65
CA GLY A 583 8.49 21.09 -9.75
C GLY A 583 8.98 20.10 -8.68
N GLN A 584 8.06 19.36 -8.07
CA GLN A 584 8.32 18.35 -7.06
C GLN A 584 9.15 17.18 -7.62
N LEU A 585 8.86 16.68 -8.82
CA LEU A 585 9.66 15.64 -9.49
C LEU A 585 11.11 16.10 -9.72
N LEU A 586 11.31 17.30 -10.26
CA LEU A 586 12.65 17.87 -10.45
C LEU A 586 13.38 18.08 -9.12
N ASN A 587 12.66 18.55 -8.09
CA ASN A 587 13.21 18.74 -6.75
C ASN A 587 13.55 17.41 -6.05
N TYR A 588 12.78 16.35 -6.30
CA TYR A 588 13.10 15.01 -5.81
C TYR A 588 14.46 14.59 -6.35
N VAL A 589 14.64 14.57 -7.67
CA VAL A 589 15.92 14.22 -8.32
C VAL A 589 17.06 15.16 -7.90
N SER A 590 16.80 16.45 -7.76
CA SER A 590 17.80 17.44 -7.33
C SER A 590 18.36 17.10 -5.94
N ASN A 591 17.47 16.74 -5.00
CA ASN A 591 17.79 16.56 -3.59
C ASN A 591 18.07 15.10 -3.20
N THR A 592 17.89 14.14 -4.11
CA THR A 592 18.21 12.72 -3.86
C THR A 592 19.68 12.56 -3.46
N SER A 593 19.91 11.80 -2.38
CA SER A 593 21.23 11.57 -1.80
C SER A 593 21.44 10.10 -1.46
N PRO A 594 22.55 9.47 -1.93
CA PRO A 594 23.54 10.02 -2.84
C PRO A 594 22.96 10.29 -4.24
N LYS A 595 23.66 11.09 -5.05
CA LYS A 595 23.21 11.44 -6.40
C LYS A 595 23.27 10.19 -7.28
N PRO A 596 22.17 9.81 -7.97
CA PRO A 596 22.19 8.64 -8.84
C PRO A 596 23.01 8.92 -10.10
N GLU A 597 23.65 7.89 -10.62
CA GLU A 597 24.34 7.91 -11.92
C GLU A 597 23.34 7.86 -13.08
N ARG A 598 22.18 7.23 -12.85
CA ARG A 598 21.13 7.05 -13.86
C ARG A 598 19.72 7.29 -13.31
N VAL A 599 18.85 7.90 -14.10
CA VAL A 599 17.40 7.97 -13.83
C VAL A 599 16.62 7.41 -15.02
N ILE A 600 15.70 6.48 -14.75
CA ILE A 600 14.85 5.83 -15.74
C ILE A 600 13.42 6.30 -15.48
N PHE A 601 12.77 6.85 -16.50
CA PHE A 601 11.42 7.40 -16.39
C PHE A 601 10.39 6.43 -16.95
N GLY A 602 9.38 6.14 -16.14
CA GLY A 602 8.15 5.43 -16.51
C GLY A 602 6.93 6.13 -15.92
N HIS A 603 5.81 5.43 -15.89
CA HIS A 603 4.52 5.83 -15.31
C HIS A 603 4.13 7.26 -15.67
N GLY A 604 3.81 7.49 -16.93
CA GLY A 604 3.49 8.80 -17.50
C GLY A 604 3.33 8.69 -19.00
N GLU A 605 2.54 9.59 -19.60
CA GLU A 605 2.40 9.66 -21.06
C GLU A 605 3.76 9.78 -21.75
N GLU A 606 3.87 9.25 -22.97
CA GLU A 606 5.12 9.21 -23.73
C GLU A 606 5.83 10.58 -23.79
N SER A 607 5.09 11.64 -24.14
CA SER A 607 5.60 13.00 -24.24
C SER A 607 6.18 13.49 -22.91
N LYS A 608 5.47 13.22 -21.80
CA LYS A 608 5.87 13.62 -20.44
C LYS A 608 7.13 12.88 -19.97
N CYS A 609 7.21 11.57 -20.22
CA CYS A 609 8.40 10.76 -19.92
C CYS A 609 9.65 11.28 -20.66
N LEU A 610 9.51 11.57 -21.96
CA LEU A 610 10.60 12.10 -22.78
C LEU A 610 11.03 13.50 -22.32
N GLU A 611 10.06 14.37 -22.01
CA GLU A 611 10.31 15.75 -21.62
C GLU A 611 10.99 15.88 -20.24
N ILE A 612 10.57 15.09 -19.25
CA ILE A 612 11.25 15.06 -17.95
C ILE A 612 12.65 14.48 -18.06
N SER A 613 12.83 13.41 -18.84
CA SER A 613 14.13 12.80 -19.09
C SER A 613 15.11 13.83 -19.67
N SER A 614 14.73 14.49 -20.77
CA SER A 614 15.54 15.55 -21.40
C SER A 614 15.86 16.70 -20.45
N THR A 615 14.92 17.10 -19.61
CA THR A 615 15.12 18.20 -18.66
C THR A 615 16.05 17.83 -17.52
N VAL A 616 15.92 16.63 -16.95
CA VAL A 616 16.81 16.14 -15.89
C VAL A 616 18.23 15.97 -16.41
N HIS A 617 18.40 15.42 -17.61
CA HIS A 617 19.72 15.31 -18.24
C HIS A 617 20.39 16.68 -18.40
N ARG A 618 19.69 17.64 -19.05
CA ARG A 618 20.24 18.99 -19.27
C ARG A 618 20.53 19.76 -17.99
N ARG A 619 19.65 19.65 -16.99
CA ARG A 619 19.73 20.45 -15.76
C ARG A 619 20.71 19.89 -14.73
N PHE A 620 20.81 18.57 -14.62
CA PHE A 620 21.57 17.90 -13.55
C PHE A 620 22.75 17.07 -14.06
N ASN A 621 22.97 16.98 -15.37
CA ASN A 621 24.02 16.19 -16.00
C ASN A 621 24.03 14.71 -15.55
N ILE A 622 22.84 14.13 -15.39
CA ILE A 622 22.63 12.71 -15.04
C ILE A 622 22.27 11.96 -16.32
N ASN A 623 22.69 10.70 -16.46
CA ASN A 623 22.24 9.85 -17.56
C ASN A 623 20.75 9.51 -17.38
N THR A 624 19.90 9.82 -18.36
CA THR A 624 18.46 9.57 -18.26
C THR A 624 17.94 8.75 -19.43
N ILE A 625 16.95 7.91 -19.17
CA ILE A 625 16.31 7.06 -20.20
C ILE A 625 14.80 7.05 -19.95
N ALA A 626 14.01 7.10 -21.02
CA ALA A 626 12.57 6.84 -20.97
C ALA A 626 12.28 5.67 -21.93
N PRO A 627 12.43 4.42 -21.48
CA PRO A 627 12.35 3.26 -22.36
C PRO A 627 10.92 3.03 -22.86
N MET A 628 10.79 2.25 -23.92
CA MET A 628 9.51 1.64 -24.30
C MET A 628 9.27 0.37 -23.48
N ASN A 629 7.99 -0.03 -23.36
CA ASN A 629 7.68 -1.39 -22.93
C ASN A 629 8.44 -2.41 -23.80
N LEU A 630 8.81 -3.54 -23.20
CA LEU A 630 9.63 -4.63 -23.74
C LEU A 630 11.15 -4.33 -23.83
N GLU A 631 11.59 -3.09 -23.63
CA GLU A 631 13.02 -2.80 -23.57
C GLU A 631 13.65 -3.31 -22.27
N THR A 632 14.90 -3.75 -22.35
CA THR A 632 15.71 -4.16 -21.20
C THR A 632 16.93 -3.28 -21.07
N ILE A 633 17.09 -2.65 -19.91
CA ILE A 633 18.20 -1.76 -19.60
C ILE A 633 19.18 -2.53 -18.71
N ARG A 634 20.42 -2.69 -19.19
CA ARG A 634 21.53 -3.19 -18.36
C ARG A 634 22.04 -2.05 -17.46
N LEU A 635 21.93 -2.26 -16.15
CA LEU A 635 22.40 -1.34 -15.12
C LEU A 635 23.86 -1.61 -14.74
N LYS A 636 24.28 -2.87 -14.74
CA LYS A 636 25.65 -3.32 -14.49
C LYS A 636 26.05 -4.49 -15.37
#